data_AF-A0A952DDC7-F1
#
_entry.id   AF-A0A952DDC7-F1
#
_cell.length_a   1.000
_cell.length_b   1.000
_cell.length_c   1.000
_cell.angle_alpha   90.00
_cell.angle_beta   90.00
_cell.angle_gamma   90.00
#
_symmetry.space_group_name_H-M   'P 1'
#
loop_
_entity.id
_entity.type
_entity.pdbx_description
1 polymer ?
#
loop_
_entity_poly.entity_id
_entity_poly.type
_entity_poly.pdbx_seq_one_letter_code
_entity_poly.pdbx_strand_id
1 'polypeptide(L)'
;MIRKIFNLLAAIVVLAAPLCAQAEDIDLFSQPNPTPTTLPNVLIVLDNSANWNTAFSAEKDALVRIFQSLPANKFRVGLMMFTETGSDNPNPGGAYVRAAVRTMDTTTRGVYADMINALDRNDDKGNGRALGLGMAEAYRYYSAGTVYGGIKKKRDYAGNALTPADRNVSNNNVYALPGNALASASATTYTTPITDPCQKNFIIYIGNTTAGGNVAKDSIAETAQSGSMLTAAGGSTTQIPISPVGDTANYSNEWARFMKASGLGISTYTIDVAMSGGDANNTALLRSMAAEGAGKYFFINGEESTVGEEIERALKNILSEIQSVNSVFASVSLPVSVNTQGTYLNQVYIGMFRPNNDASPRWTGNLKQYKLGQVGTALKLLDAGNDPAINNLTGFITECARSYWTPTTTDSYWGFMSWPSGTTFCLPSGASPDAYKNSNTPDGNIVEKGAQAYMLRLNASRNMKTCGATMASCSSLLAFDSSSASATAMGALTTDEHTALLNYAKGLDTGLPADENINGVTTSEKRPSAHGDVVHSRPVAVNFGTDAAPQVVVFYGANDGALRAVNGNRSGAIGGVAAGAELWSFMPPEFYGKVKRLRENIIPVSYATGMVSAETTLPKPYGMDGPITAFKGTSSTFVYASMRRGGRSIYGFDVSNSLSNPTSPVLKWRIGCASGSDTDCSADMAGIGQTWSSLKPFTTAGYGSGTTPLLIFGGGYDSCEDYDTSGANNNCTGSSKGHYVYVIDANLGTVVKAFDLDAALGASA
;
A
#
# COMPACT_ATOMS: atom_id res chain seq x y z
N MET A 1 -15.90 50.10 23.82
CA MET A 1 -16.89 49.13 23.30
C MET A 1 -16.45 48.47 21.99
N ILE A 2 -15.72 49.18 21.11
CA ILE A 2 -15.22 48.65 19.81
C ILE A 2 -14.10 47.58 19.94
N ARG A 3 -13.30 47.61 21.02
CA ARG A 3 -12.25 46.59 21.28
C ARG A 3 -12.77 45.22 21.73
N LYS A 4 -14.01 45.12 22.22
CA LYS A 4 -14.63 43.84 22.62
C LYS A 4 -15.34 43.13 21.45
N ILE A 5 -15.66 43.87 20.38
CA ILE A 5 -16.29 43.31 19.17
C ILE A 5 -15.23 42.69 18.24
N PHE A 6 -14.01 43.25 18.19
CA PHE A 6 -12.91 42.70 17.40
C PHE A 6 -12.35 41.36 17.93
N ASN A 7 -12.32 41.16 19.25
CA ASN A 7 -11.89 39.89 19.85
C ASN A 7 -12.96 38.79 19.74
N LEU A 8 -14.24 39.15 19.56
CA LEU A 8 -15.32 38.19 19.38
C LEU A 8 -15.41 37.70 17.91
N LEU A 9 -15.08 38.57 16.93
CA LEU A 9 -15.02 38.17 15.52
C LEU A 9 -13.77 37.35 15.16
N ALA A 10 -12.63 37.59 15.82
CA ALA A 10 -11.42 36.78 15.62
C ALA A 10 -11.55 35.35 16.18
N ALA A 11 -12.43 35.13 17.18
CA ALA A 11 -12.71 33.82 17.74
C ALA A 11 -13.73 33.01 16.90
N ILE A 12 -14.58 33.66 16.11
CA ILE A 12 -15.62 32.99 15.31
C ILE A 12 -15.09 32.54 13.93
N VAL A 13 -14.03 33.17 13.40
CA VAL A 13 -13.45 32.80 12.10
C VAL A 13 -12.43 31.64 12.19
N VAL A 14 -12.00 31.26 13.40
CA VAL A 14 -11.17 30.05 13.63
C VAL A 14 -12.03 28.79 13.88
N LEU A 15 -13.36 28.94 13.98
CA LEU A 15 -14.32 27.85 14.25
C LEU A 15 -15.06 27.31 13.01
N ALA A 16 -14.62 27.66 11.80
CA ALA A 16 -15.33 27.32 10.55
C ALA A 16 -14.47 26.58 9.51
N ALA A 17 -13.60 25.68 9.96
CA ALA A 17 -13.06 24.62 9.11
C ALA A 17 -13.22 23.29 9.85
N PRO A 18 -14.18 22.43 9.48
CA PRO A 18 -14.28 21.10 10.05
C PRO A 18 -13.12 20.27 9.48
N LEU A 19 -12.05 20.11 10.26
CA LEU A 19 -11.18 18.96 10.10
C LEU A 19 -11.91 17.80 10.78
N CYS A 20 -12.41 16.87 9.99
CA CYS A 20 -12.90 15.59 10.49
C CYS A 20 -11.69 14.85 11.09
N ALA A 21 -11.67 14.69 12.42
CA ALA A 21 -10.72 13.82 13.09
C ALA A 21 -11.45 12.52 13.44
N GLN A 22 -10.94 11.40 12.92
CA GLN A 22 -11.22 10.04 13.38
C GLN A 22 -9.83 9.46 13.62
N ALA A 23 -9.38 9.38 14.87
CA ALA A 23 -8.08 8.81 15.19
C ALA A 23 -8.15 7.28 15.07
N GLU A 24 -7.52 6.70 14.04
CA GLU A 24 -7.27 5.27 13.96
C GLU A 24 -5.95 4.91 14.67
N ASP A 25 -5.86 3.69 15.21
CA ASP A 25 -4.64 3.15 15.81
C ASP A 25 -3.50 2.96 14.79
N ILE A 26 -3.80 3.13 13.50
CA ILE A 26 -2.82 3.16 12.40
C ILE A 26 -2.32 4.57 12.06
N ASP A 27 -2.84 5.63 12.68
CA ASP A 27 -2.38 7.00 12.39
C ASP A 27 -0.96 7.28 12.87
N LEU A 28 -0.42 6.43 13.74
CA LEU A 28 1.01 6.45 14.06
C LEU A 28 1.87 5.90 12.90
N PHE A 29 1.28 5.08 12.04
CA PHE A 29 1.92 4.52 10.84
C PHE A 29 1.61 5.34 9.58
N SER A 30 0.60 6.21 9.64
CA SER A 30 0.46 7.28 8.65
C SER A 30 1.60 8.25 8.86
N GLN A 31 2.26 8.59 7.76
CA GLN A 31 3.50 9.37 7.82
C GLN A 31 3.24 10.67 8.58
N PRO A 32 4.13 11.08 9.50
CA PRO A 32 4.13 12.46 9.92
C PRO A 32 4.18 13.31 8.65
N ASN A 33 3.36 14.36 8.58
CA ASN A 33 3.49 15.37 7.53
C ASN A 33 4.98 15.62 7.29
N PRO A 34 5.53 15.33 6.09
CA PRO A 34 6.94 15.55 5.85
C PRO A 34 7.19 17.01 6.18
N THR A 35 8.01 17.26 7.19
CA THR A 35 8.57 18.59 7.43
C THR A 35 9.50 18.78 6.24
N PRO A 36 9.10 19.54 5.21
CA PRO A 36 9.81 19.50 3.95
C PRO A 36 11.07 20.34 4.13
N THR A 37 12.24 19.70 4.19
CA THR A 37 13.47 20.44 3.97
C THR A 37 13.68 20.73 2.48
N THR A 38 13.05 19.96 1.55
CA THR A 38 13.09 20.21 0.10
C THR A 38 11.84 19.72 -0.65
N LEU A 39 11.20 20.58 -1.47
CA LEU A 39 10.03 20.22 -2.30
C LEU A 39 10.43 19.41 -3.55
N PRO A 40 9.66 18.37 -3.96
CA PRO A 40 9.94 17.59 -5.17
C PRO A 40 9.69 18.40 -6.45
N ASN A 41 10.50 18.13 -7.48
CA ASN A 41 10.37 18.71 -8.82
C ASN A 41 9.63 17.74 -9.74
N VAL A 42 8.55 18.20 -10.37
CA VAL A 42 7.71 17.40 -11.28
C VAL A 42 7.60 18.12 -12.63
N LEU A 43 8.01 17.46 -13.71
CA LEU A 43 7.83 17.95 -15.07
C LEU A 43 6.76 17.11 -15.76
N ILE A 44 5.64 17.74 -16.14
CA ILE A 44 4.64 17.10 -16.99
C ILE A 44 5.08 17.26 -18.45
N VAL A 45 5.22 16.15 -19.17
CA VAL A 45 5.49 16.11 -20.61
C VAL A 45 4.19 15.71 -21.29
N LEU A 46 3.57 16.67 -21.96
CA LEU A 46 2.26 16.53 -22.57
C LEU A 46 2.38 16.22 -24.05
N ASP A 47 1.86 15.07 -24.49
CA ASP A 47 1.80 14.71 -25.90
C ASP A 47 0.69 15.49 -26.62
N ASN A 48 1.06 16.65 -27.13
CA ASN A 48 0.20 17.51 -27.95
C ASN A 48 0.26 17.19 -29.45
N SER A 49 0.74 16.01 -29.86
CA SER A 49 0.68 15.60 -31.28
C SER A 49 -0.76 15.47 -31.76
N ALA A 50 -0.97 15.16 -33.05
CA ALA A 50 -2.31 14.93 -33.59
C ALA A 50 -3.14 13.88 -32.81
N ASN A 51 -2.48 13.03 -32.02
CA ASN A 51 -3.11 12.04 -31.15
C ASN A 51 -4.00 12.66 -30.07
N TRP A 52 -3.70 13.88 -29.60
CA TRP A 52 -4.45 14.52 -28.52
C TRP A 52 -5.82 15.04 -28.93
N ASN A 53 -6.14 15.12 -30.24
CA ASN A 53 -7.35 15.80 -30.72
C ASN A 53 -8.64 15.22 -30.13
N THR A 54 -8.63 13.91 -29.86
CA THR A 54 -9.75 13.18 -29.25
C THR A 54 -9.80 13.41 -27.75
N ALA A 55 -8.66 13.38 -27.06
CA ALA A 55 -8.56 13.55 -25.61
C ALA A 55 -8.46 14.99 -25.12
N PHE A 56 -8.31 15.94 -26.02
CA PHE A 56 -7.92 17.32 -25.72
C PHE A 56 -8.79 17.98 -24.66
N SER A 57 -10.12 17.93 -24.80
CA SER A 57 -11.02 18.57 -23.84
C SER A 57 -10.90 17.92 -22.46
N ALA A 58 -10.93 16.59 -22.41
CA ALA A 58 -10.85 15.82 -21.17
C ALA A 58 -9.50 15.99 -20.46
N GLU A 59 -8.40 15.94 -21.20
CA GLU A 59 -7.03 16.11 -20.71
C GLU A 59 -6.77 17.53 -20.22
N LYS A 60 -7.22 18.55 -20.98
CA LYS A 60 -7.14 19.96 -20.58
C LYS A 60 -7.89 20.19 -19.28
N ASP A 61 -9.15 19.76 -19.20
CA ASP A 61 -9.98 19.95 -18.02
C ASP A 61 -9.40 19.23 -16.79
N ALA A 62 -8.87 18.02 -16.97
CA ALA A 62 -8.18 17.27 -15.92
C ALA A 62 -6.95 18.03 -15.39
N LEU A 63 -6.10 18.55 -16.28
CA LEU A 63 -4.92 19.32 -15.90
C LEU A 63 -5.30 20.62 -15.19
N VAL A 64 -6.32 21.35 -15.66
CA VAL A 64 -6.83 22.55 -14.98
C VAL A 64 -7.26 22.22 -13.55
N ARG A 65 -8.05 21.15 -13.36
CA ARG A 65 -8.50 20.70 -12.03
C ARG A 65 -7.33 20.29 -11.14
N ILE A 66 -6.32 19.60 -11.68
CA ILE A 66 -5.10 19.26 -10.94
C ILE A 66 -4.40 20.53 -10.45
N PHE A 67 -4.04 21.46 -11.33
CA PHE A 67 -3.31 22.67 -10.93
C PHE A 67 -4.12 23.53 -9.94
N GLN A 68 -5.44 23.62 -10.08
CA GLN A 68 -6.29 24.33 -9.11
C GLN A 68 -6.38 23.63 -7.74
N SER A 69 -6.30 22.29 -7.71
CA SER A 69 -6.42 21.48 -6.48
C SER A 69 -5.09 21.19 -5.79
N LEU A 70 -3.95 21.47 -6.41
CA LEU A 70 -2.63 21.24 -5.79
C LEU A 70 -2.51 21.99 -4.46
N PRO A 71 -2.12 21.31 -3.37
CA PRO A 71 -1.89 21.97 -2.09
C PRO A 71 -0.71 22.93 -2.21
N ALA A 72 -0.90 24.15 -1.68
CA ALA A 72 0.10 25.19 -1.78
C ALA A 72 1.44 24.76 -1.17
N ASN A 73 2.54 25.03 -1.89
CA ASN A 73 3.91 24.81 -1.44
C ASN A 73 4.25 23.34 -1.09
N LYS A 74 3.63 22.37 -1.77
CA LYS A 74 3.98 20.94 -1.63
C LYS A 74 4.76 20.36 -2.80
N PHE A 75 4.65 21.00 -3.96
CA PHE A 75 5.29 20.56 -5.19
C PHE A 75 5.91 21.73 -5.93
N ARG A 76 6.91 21.41 -6.74
CA ARG A 76 7.31 22.25 -7.85
C ARG A 76 6.89 21.58 -9.15
N VAL A 77 6.14 22.26 -9.99
CA VAL A 77 5.56 21.66 -11.21
C VAL A 77 5.89 22.51 -12.44
N GLY A 78 6.20 21.86 -13.55
CA GLY A 78 6.42 22.48 -14.87
C GLY A 78 5.67 21.73 -15.98
N LEU A 79 5.59 22.35 -17.16
CA LEU A 79 4.95 21.79 -18.35
C LEU A 79 5.90 21.86 -19.55
N MET A 80 6.06 20.72 -20.23
CA MET A 80 6.77 20.56 -21.49
C MET A 80 5.81 20.01 -22.54
N MET A 81 5.94 20.47 -23.78
CA MET A 81 5.11 20.05 -24.92
C MET A 81 6.00 19.77 -26.13
N PHE A 82 5.51 18.97 -27.09
CA PHE A 82 6.17 18.83 -28.38
C PHE A 82 6.01 20.10 -29.22
N THR A 83 6.95 20.28 -30.14
CA THR A 83 7.04 21.42 -31.04
C THR A 83 5.74 21.60 -31.83
N GLU A 84 5.11 22.74 -31.64
CA GLU A 84 3.89 23.14 -32.33
C GLU A 84 4.11 23.34 -33.83
N THR A 85 3.06 23.05 -34.61
CA THR A 85 3.04 23.26 -36.06
C THR A 85 3.03 24.77 -36.38
N GLY A 86 3.81 25.20 -37.39
CA GLY A 86 3.77 26.58 -37.90
C GLY A 86 5.14 27.16 -38.22
N SER A 87 5.18 28.21 -39.06
CA SER A 87 6.42 28.87 -39.52
C SER A 87 7.22 29.51 -38.39
N ASP A 88 6.57 29.87 -37.29
CA ASP A 88 7.19 30.55 -36.15
C ASP A 88 7.92 29.59 -35.19
N ASN A 89 7.93 28.28 -35.52
CA ASN A 89 8.58 27.23 -34.76
C ASN A 89 9.63 26.51 -35.64
N PRO A 90 10.79 27.15 -35.91
CA PRO A 90 11.82 26.62 -36.79
C PRO A 90 12.37 25.26 -36.33
N ASN A 91 12.88 24.47 -37.27
CA ASN A 91 13.59 23.22 -37.01
C ASN A 91 14.89 23.45 -36.19
N PRO A 92 15.38 22.42 -35.46
CA PRO A 92 14.83 21.07 -35.38
C PRO A 92 13.55 20.98 -34.52
N GLY A 93 12.77 19.91 -34.74
CA GLY A 93 11.62 19.55 -33.92
C GLY A 93 12.01 19.05 -32.52
N GLY A 94 11.16 18.24 -31.89
CA GLY A 94 11.35 17.75 -30.51
C GLY A 94 10.41 18.44 -29.52
N ALA A 95 10.82 18.59 -28.26
CA ALA A 95 10.01 19.22 -27.21
C ALA A 95 10.58 20.57 -26.76
N TYR A 96 9.78 21.34 -26.02
CA TYR A 96 10.20 22.58 -25.39
C TYR A 96 9.48 22.81 -24.06
N VAL A 97 10.13 23.51 -23.13
CA VAL A 97 9.53 23.90 -21.85
C VAL A 97 8.55 25.05 -22.07
N ARG A 98 7.25 24.75 -21.94
CA ARG A 98 6.14 25.72 -22.04
C ARG A 98 6.01 26.55 -20.76
N ALA A 99 6.21 25.90 -19.62
CA ALA A 99 6.27 26.54 -18.30
C ALA A 99 7.33 25.86 -17.44
N ALA A 100 8.24 26.64 -16.84
CA ALA A 100 9.31 26.14 -15.99
C ALA A 100 8.80 25.41 -14.74
N VAL A 101 9.62 24.58 -14.11
CA VAL A 101 9.28 23.94 -12.82
C VAL A 101 9.39 24.97 -11.69
N ARG A 102 8.24 25.40 -11.17
CA ARG A 102 8.11 26.41 -10.11
C ARG A 102 7.32 25.88 -8.93
N THR A 103 7.54 26.44 -7.75
CA THR A 103 6.74 26.13 -6.56
C THR A 103 5.28 26.45 -6.81
N MET A 104 4.41 25.47 -6.59
CA MET A 104 2.96 25.62 -6.73
C MET A 104 2.39 26.30 -5.48
N ASP A 105 2.69 27.58 -5.31
CA ASP A 105 1.98 28.45 -4.37
C ASP A 105 0.58 28.83 -4.91
N THR A 106 -0.21 29.53 -4.11
CA THR A 106 -1.58 29.93 -4.45
C THR A 106 -1.68 30.76 -5.74
N THR A 107 -0.69 31.62 -6.01
CA THR A 107 -0.64 32.47 -7.20
C THR A 107 -0.16 31.68 -8.42
N THR A 108 0.97 31.00 -8.28
CA THR A 108 1.61 30.25 -9.38
C THR A 108 0.69 29.17 -9.92
N ARG A 109 -0.01 28.43 -9.04
CA ARG A 109 -0.93 27.37 -9.48
C ARG A 109 -2.12 27.91 -10.29
N GLY A 110 -2.63 29.10 -9.93
CA GLY A 110 -3.69 29.78 -10.68
C GLY A 110 -3.22 30.23 -12.06
N VAL A 111 -2.02 30.83 -12.13
CA VAL A 111 -1.41 31.25 -13.40
C VAL A 111 -1.18 30.07 -14.35
N TYR A 112 -0.77 28.91 -13.83
CA TYR A 112 -0.57 27.70 -14.64
C TYR A 112 -1.91 27.09 -15.08
N ALA A 113 -2.91 27.08 -14.20
CA ALA A 113 -4.26 26.64 -14.56
C ALA A 113 -4.87 27.51 -15.68
N ASP A 114 -4.71 28.83 -15.62
CA ASP A 114 -5.18 29.76 -16.66
C ASP A 114 -4.44 29.55 -18.00
N MET A 115 -3.13 29.29 -17.95
CA MET A 115 -2.33 28.93 -19.12
C MET A 115 -2.84 27.63 -19.78
N ILE A 116 -3.11 26.60 -18.98
CA ILE A 116 -3.59 25.30 -19.46
C ILE A 116 -5.01 25.44 -20.01
N ASN A 117 -5.89 26.17 -19.32
CA ASN A 117 -7.27 26.39 -19.77
C ASN A 117 -7.33 27.11 -21.12
N ALA A 118 -6.34 27.98 -21.38
CA ALA A 118 -6.20 28.71 -22.63
C ALA A 118 -5.70 27.85 -23.80
N LEU A 119 -5.13 26.66 -23.57
CA LEU A 119 -4.66 25.80 -24.66
C LEU A 119 -5.75 25.63 -25.73
N ASP A 120 -5.31 25.61 -26.99
CA ASP A 120 -6.17 25.40 -28.16
C ASP A 120 -5.76 24.11 -28.88
N ARG A 121 -6.76 23.33 -29.27
CA ARG A 121 -6.59 22.00 -29.88
C ARG A 121 -5.77 22.04 -31.17
N ASN A 122 -5.86 23.14 -31.93
CA ASN A 122 -5.19 23.28 -33.22
C ASN A 122 -3.93 24.16 -33.13
N ASP A 123 -4.01 25.29 -32.43
CA ASP A 123 -2.91 26.27 -32.36
C ASP A 123 -1.77 25.80 -31.45
N ASP A 124 -2.03 24.88 -30.51
CA ASP A 124 -1.00 24.23 -29.69
C ASP A 124 -0.72 22.77 -30.15
N LYS A 125 -1.16 22.37 -31.35
CA LYS A 125 -0.93 21.03 -31.88
C LYS A 125 0.48 20.84 -32.42
N GLY A 126 1.15 19.79 -31.94
CA GLY A 126 2.47 19.36 -32.37
C GLY A 126 2.51 18.84 -33.81
N ASN A 127 3.63 19.08 -34.50
CA ASN A 127 3.85 18.62 -35.88
C ASN A 127 4.02 17.08 -35.99
N GLY A 128 4.35 16.42 -34.89
CA GLY A 128 4.51 14.98 -34.77
C GLY A 128 4.85 14.58 -33.34
N ARG A 129 4.71 13.29 -33.02
CA ARG A 129 5.23 12.74 -31.76
C ARG A 129 6.74 12.58 -31.87
N ALA A 130 7.46 12.95 -30.82
CA ALA A 130 8.91 12.80 -30.76
C ALA A 130 9.33 12.39 -29.34
N LEU A 131 8.76 11.29 -28.83
CA LEU A 131 8.88 10.88 -27.43
C LEU A 131 10.35 10.77 -26.99
N GLY A 132 11.17 10.07 -27.78
CA GLY A 132 12.59 9.91 -27.45
C GLY A 132 13.35 11.24 -27.40
N LEU A 133 12.99 12.21 -28.25
CA LEU A 133 13.57 13.56 -28.20
C LEU A 133 12.99 14.41 -27.08
N GLY A 134 11.72 14.21 -26.71
CA GLY A 134 11.10 14.86 -25.55
C GLY A 134 11.78 14.47 -24.25
N MET A 135 12.09 13.18 -24.08
CA MET A 135 12.87 12.70 -22.94
C MET A 135 14.29 13.27 -22.94
N ALA A 136 14.94 13.35 -24.11
CA ALA A 136 16.25 13.99 -24.24
C ALA A 136 16.22 15.48 -23.84
N GLU A 137 15.18 16.22 -24.23
CA GLU A 137 15.01 17.63 -23.87
C GLU A 137 14.69 17.79 -22.37
N ALA A 138 13.88 16.90 -21.79
CA ALA A 138 13.61 16.88 -20.35
C ALA A 138 14.90 16.65 -19.54
N TYR A 139 15.76 15.73 -19.98
CA TYR A 139 17.09 15.53 -19.39
C TYR A 139 17.94 16.81 -19.49
N ARG A 140 17.97 17.47 -20.65
CA ARG A 140 18.68 18.75 -20.85
C ARG A 140 18.14 19.84 -19.93
N TYR A 141 16.84 19.89 -19.70
CA TYR A 141 16.26 20.85 -18.76
C TYR A 141 16.73 20.59 -17.32
N TYR A 142 16.66 19.35 -16.83
CA TYR A 142 17.12 19.00 -15.49
C TYR A 142 18.64 19.16 -15.31
N SER A 143 19.44 18.88 -16.35
CA SER A 143 20.91 18.94 -16.32
C SER A 143 21.52 20.32 -16.62
N ALA A 144 20.70 21.36 -16.84
CA ALA A 144 21.15 22.66 -17.35
C ALA A 144 21.92 22.55 -18.70
N GLY A 145 21.48 21.64 -19.57
CA GLY A 145 22.03 21.43 -20.89
C GLY A 145 21.58 22.45 -21.93
N THR A 146 22.25 22.42 -23.09
CA THR A 146 21.89 23.22 -24.28
C THR A 146 20.57 22.74 -24.87
N VAL A 147 19.66 23.66 -25.18
CA VAL A 147 18.35 23.41 -25.83
C VAL A 147 18.56 22.75 -27.20
N TYR A 148 17.90 21.63 -27.46
CA TYR A 148 17.89 21.04 -28.81
C TYR A 148 16.73 21.56 -29.64
N GLY A 149 15.54 21.69 -29.05
CA GLY A 149 14.31 22.11 -29.74
C GLY A 149 14.33 23.55 -30.28
N GLY A 150 15.50 24.21 -30.39
CA GLY A 150 15.65 25.52 -30.98
C GLY A 150 14.82 26.63 -30.31
N ILE A 151 14.53 27.68 -31.08
CA ILE A 151 13.72 28.81 -30.62
C ILE A 151 12.26 28.52 -30.96
N LYS A 152 11.41 28.38 -29.94
CA LYS A 152 9.97 28.20 -30.07
C LYS A 152 9.24 29.42 -29.52
N LYS A 153 8.17 29.83 -30.21
CA LYS A 153 7.44 31.08 -29.91
C LYS A 153 6.92 31.13 -28.48
N LYS A 154 6.35 30.02 -28.00
CA LYS A 154 5.67 29.91 -26.70
C LYS A 154 6.54 29.31 -25.58
N ARG A 155 7.87 29.25 -25.74
CA ARG A 155 8.78 28.74 -24.68
C ARG A 155 8.91 29.69 -23.50
N ASP A 156 9.17 29.14 -22.31
CA ASP A 156 9.34 29.92 -21.09
C ASP A 156 10.72 30.60 -21.03
N TYR A 157 10.73 31.93 -21.21
CA TYR A 157 11.90 32.76 -20.94
C TYR A 157 11.51 34.11 -20.32
N ALA A 158 12.43 34.70 -19.56
CA ALA A 158 12.19 35.98 -18.91
C ALA A 158 11.94 37.09 -19.94
N GLY A 159 10.76 37.73 -19.84
CA GLY A 159 10.37 38.81 -20.75
C GLY A 159 9.78 38.36 -22.09
N ASN A 160 9.40 37.08 -22.24
CA ASN A 160 8.60 36.67 -23.39
C ASN A 160 7.23 37.36 -23.36
N ALA A 161 6.73 37.76 -24.52
CA ALA A 161 5.46 38.47 -24.65
C ALA A 161 4.75 38.07 -25.95
N LEU A 162 3.62 37.39 -25.80
CA LEU A 162 2.69 37.07 -26.88
C LEU A 162 1.70 38.22 -27.06
N THR A 163 1.34 38.47 -28.31
CA THR A 163 0.32 39.44 -28.71
C THR A 163 -1.05 38.75 -28.85
N PRO A 164 -2.17 39.50 -28.87
CA PRO A 164 -3.49 38.92 -29.12
C PRO A 164 -3.60 38.11 -30.43
N ALA A 165 -2.76 38.41 -31.42
CA ALA A 165 -2.69 37.66 -32.68
C ALA A 165 -2.07 36.26 -32.52
N ASP A 166 -1.29 36.04 -31.46
CA ASP A 166 -0.54 34.79 -31.24
C ASP A 166 -1.34 33.70 -30.52
N ARG A 167 -2.57 34.04 -30.05
CA ARG A 167 -3.39 33.25 -29.12
C ARG A 167 -2.66 32.97 -27.79
N ASN A 168 -3.37 32.60 -26.73
CA ASN A 168 -2.78 32.26 -25.42
C ASN A 168 -1.97 33.38 -24.74
N VAL A 169 -2.44 34.63 -24.81
CA VAL A 169 -1.82 35.80 -24.12
C VAL A 169 -1.71 35.58 -22.60
N SER A 170 -2.53 34.69 -22.02
CA SER A 170 -2.41 34.26 -20.62
C SER A 170 -1.04 33.68 -20.28
N ASN A 171 -0.30 33.13 -21.25
CA ASN A 171 1.07 32.68 -21.03
C ASN A 171 2.01 33.82 -20.60
N ASN A 172 1.71 35.08 -20.93
CA ASN A 172 2.51 36.23 -20.49
C ASN A 172 2.59 36.31 -18.96
N ASN A 173 1.54 35.87 -18.26
CA ASN A 173 1.54 35.79 -16.80
C ASN A 173 2.53 34.72 -16.31
N VAL A 174 2.69 33.60 -17.04
CA VAL A 174 3.70 32.57 -16.75
C VAL A 174 5.11 33.12 -16.97
N TYR A 175 5.32 33.84 -18.07
CA TYR A 175 6.64 34.40 -18.41
C TYR A 175 7.09 35.51 -17.45
N ALA A 176 6.14 36.21 -16.83
CA ALA A 176 6.40 37.21 -15.79
C ALA A 176 6.82 36.60 -14.43
N LEU A 177 6.59 35.29 -14.21
CA LEU A 177 7.00 34.61 -12.98
C LEU A 177 8.52 34.37 -12.96
N PRO A 178 9.19 34.58 -11.80
CA PRO A 178 10.62 34.31 -11.67
C PRO A 178 10.92 32.82 -11.83
N GLY A 179 12.18 32.49 -12.12
CA GLY A 179 12.61 31.09 -12.31
C GLY A 179 12.27 30.52 -13.69
N ASN A 180 12.31 31.36 -14.73
CA ASN A 180 12.11 30.95 -16.12
C ASN A 180 13.11 29.86 -16.55
N ALA A 181 12.66 28.99 -17.45
CA ALA A 181 13.50 27.91 -17.98
C ALA A 181 14.68 28.44 -18.79
N LEU A 182 14.55 29.63 -19.37
CA LEU A 182 15.58 30.33 -20.14
C LEU A 182 15.69 31.79 -19.68
N ALA A 183 16.92 32.31 -19.68
CA ALA A 183 17.19 33.67 -19.21
C ALA A 183 16.74 34.78 -20.18
N SER A 184 16.62 34.48 -21.49
CA SER A 184 16.21 35.46 -22.50
C SER A 184 15.76 34.79 -23.80
N ALA A 185 15.24 35.58 -24.74
CA ALA A 185 14.87 35.12 -26.09
C ALA A 185 16.03 34.52 -26.88
N SER A 186 17.28 34.88 -26.56
CA SER A 186 18.50 34.38 -27.23
C SER A 186 19.20 33.25 -26.48
N ALA A 187 18.73 32.90 -25.27
CA ALA A 187 19.34 31.86 -24.47
C ALA A 187 19.23 30.50 -25.14
N THR A 188 20.35 29.77 -25.13
CA THR A 188 20.50 28.43 -25.73
C THR A 188 20.72 27.35 -24.68
N THR A 189 20.78 27.70 -23.39
CA THR A 189 21.03 26.76 -22.28
C THR A 189 19.96 26.91 -21.22
N TYR A 190 19.44 25.78 -20.74
CA TYR A 190 18.40 25.77 -19.72
C TYR A 190 18.93 26.18 -18.34
N THR A 191 18.09 26.92 -17.61
CA THR A 191 18.21 27.05 -16.15
C THR A 191 17.68 25.77 -15.51
N THR A 192 18.52 25.02 -14.79
CA THR A 192 18.06 23.80 -14.11
C THR A 192 16.99 24.12 -13.08
N PRO A 193 15.94 23.29 -12.97
CA PRO A 193 14.99 23.40 -11.88
C PRO A 193 15.56 22.88 -10.55
N ILE A 194 16.66 22.14 -10.52
CA ILE A 194 17.23 21.58 -9.28
C ILE A 194 17.88 22.71 -8.48
N THR A 195 17.30 23.04 -7.32
CA THR A 195 17.80 24.09 -6.43
C THR A 195 18.50 23.54 -5.19
N ASP A 196 18.32 22.25 -4.90
CA ASP A 196 18.93 21.55 -3.78
C ASP A 196 19.28 20.09 -4.18
N PRO A 197 20.48 19.58 -3.83
CA PRO A 197 20.93 18.24 -4.21
C PRO A 197 20.09 17.09 -3.64
N CYS A 198 19.32 17.32 -2.57
CA CYS A 198 18.43 16.34 -1.96
C CYS A 198 17.03 16.33 -2.61
N GLN A 199 16.73 17.25 -3.55
CA GLN A 199 15.44 17.26 -4.25
C GLN A 199 15.27 16.02 -5.12
N LYS A 200 14.14 15.35 -4.93
CA LYS A 200 13.69 14.30 -5.84
C LYS A 200 13.11 14.93 -7.12
N ASN A 201 13.44 14.34 -8.27
CA ASN A 201 13.04 14.82 -9.59
C ASN A 201 12.15 13.78 -10.29
N PHE A 202 11.12 14.26 -10.97
CA PHE A 202 10.09 13.42 -11.58
C PHE A 202 9.69 13.92 -12.96
N ILE A 203 9.35 12.97 -13.83
CA ILE A 203 8.69 13.21 -15.11
C ILE A 203 7.35 12.47 -15.09
N ILE A 204 6.29 13.14 -15.53
CA ILE A 204 5.00 12.51 -15.84
C ILE A 204 4.77 12.70 -17.33
N TYR A 205 4.89 11.63 -18.10
CA TYR A 205 4.53 11.66 -19.52
C TYR A 205 3.06 11.30 -19.69
N ILE A 206 2.30 12.15 -20.39
CA ILE A 206 0.92 11.88 -20.76
C ILE A 206 0.88 11.70 -22.27
N GLY A 207 0.58 10.47 -22.69
CA GLY A 207 0.51 10.05 -24.09
C GLY A 207 -0.94 9.81 -24.51
N ASN A 208 -1.24 10.13 -25.76
CA ASN A 208 -2.58 10.01 -26.33
C ASN A 208 -2.58 9.04 -27.52
N THR A 209 -3.71 8.35 -27.74
CA THR A 209 -4.01 7.64 -29.01
C THR A 209 -4.97 8.44 -29.88
N THR A 210 -4.87 8.27 -31.20
CA THR A 210 -5.87 8.79 -32.14
C THR A 210 -7.24 8.13 -31.97
N ALA A 211 -8.29 8.71 -32.57
CA ALA A 211 -9.63 8.10 -32.64
C ALA A 211 -9.66 6.70 -33.31
N GLY A 212 -8.63 6.33 -34.07
CA GLY A 212 -8.49 4.99 -34.66
C GLY A 212 -7.76 3.99 -33.76
N GLY A 213 -7.44 4.38 -32.52
CA GLY A 213 -6.73 3.54 -31.54
C GLY A 213 -5.24 3.33 -31.83
N ASN A 214 -4.65 4.13 -32.72
CA ASN A 214 -3.21 4.10 -33.06
C ASN A 214 -2.50 5.35 -32.58
N VAL A 215 -1.17 5.30 -32.48
CA VAL A 215 -0.33 6.44 -32.09
C VAL A 215 0.51 6.91 -33.28
N ALA A 216 0.57 8.24 -33.51
CA ALA A 216 1.53 8.81 -34.44
C ALA A 216 2.96 8.44 -34.00
N LYS A 217 3.69 7.72 -34.85
CA LYS A 217 5.05 7.22 -34.53
C LYS A 217 6.09 8.32 -34.68
N ASP A 218 7.10 8.27 -33.82
CA ASP A 218 8.33 9.05 -33.95
C ASP A 218 8.96 8.77 -35.33
N SER A 219 9.50 9.79 -35.99
CA SER A 219 10.19 9.55 -37.26
C SER A 219 11.50 8.79 -37.04
N ILE A 220 11.97 8.10 -38.09
CA ILE A 220 13.26 7.38 -38.05
C ILE A 220 14.41 8.33 -37.72
N ALA A 221 14.37 9.56 -38.28
CA ALA A 221 15.39 10.58 -38.03
C ALA A 221 15.39 11.05 -36.57
N GLU A 222 14.22 11.29 -35.99
CA GLU A 222 14.10 11.69 -34.58
C GLU A 222 14.52 10.57 -33.62
N THR A 223 14.16 9.33 -33.94
CA THR A 223 14.59 8.14 -33.19
C THR A 223 16.12 8.01 -33.21
N ALA A 224 16.75 8.10 -34.39
CA ALA A 224 18.21 8.04 -34.52
C ALA A 224 18.92 9.18 -33.79
N GLN A 225 18.34 10.39 -33.86
CA GLN A 225 18.88 11.55 -33.15
C GLN A 225 18.76 11.39 -31.62
N SER A 226 17.65 10.86 -31.12
CA SER A 226 17.47 10.56 -29.69
C SER A 226 18.52 9.57 -29.18
N GLY A 227 18.80 8.49 -29.92
CA GLY A 227 19.84 7.53 -29.57
C GLY A 227 21.25 8.13 -29.59
N SER A 228 21.52 9.03 -30.54
CA SER A 228 22.78 9.78 -30.61
C SER A 228 22.95 10.70 -29.39
N MET A 229 21.88 11.36 -28.96
CA MET A 229 21.88 12.19 -27.75
C MET A 229 22.04 11.37 -26.47
N LEU A 230 21.42 10.20 -26.40
CA LEU A 230 21.55 9.31 -25.24
C LEU A 230 23.01 8.86 -25.09
N THR A 231 23.63 8.45 -26.21
CA THR A 231 25.05 8.10 -26.25
C THR A 231 25.93 9.27 -25.80
N ALA A 232 25.66 10.48 -26.31
CA ALA A 232 26.40 11.68 -25.95
C ALA A 232 26.25 12.07 -24.47
N ALA A 233 25.11 11.75 -23.85
CA ALA A 233 24.87 11.92 -22.41
C ALA A 233 25.53 10.82 -21.56
N GLY A 234 26.09 9.78 -22.19
CA GLY A 234 26.71 8.63 -21.51
C GLY A 234 25.75 7.48 -21.20
N GLY A 235 24.55 7.48 -21.78
CA GLY A 235 23.58 6.39 -21.66
C GLY A 235 23.80 5.25 -22.65
N SER A 236 23.36 4.05 -22.27
CA SER A 236 23.38 2.88 -23.16
C SER A 236 22.19 2.89 -24.12
N THR A 237 22.48 2.74 -25.42
CA THR A 237 21.50 2.56 -26.50
C THR A 237 21.16 1.08 -26.75
N THR A 238 21.57 0.17 -25.86
CA THR A 238 21.09 -1.22 -25.92
C THR A 238 19.59 -1.24 -25.67
N GLN A 239 18.86 -1.66 -26.70
CA GLN A 239 17.40 -1.72 -26.73
C GLN A 239 16.87 -2.67 -25.64
N ILE A 240 15.91 -2.18 -24.88
CA ILE A 240 15.19 -2.90 -23.84
C ILE A 240 14.04 -3.64 -24.53
N PRO A 241 13.99 -4.98 -24.45
CA PRO A 241 12.94 -5.75 -25.10
C PRO A 241 11.56 -5.37 -24.57
N ILE A 242 10.63 -5.10 -25.49
CA ILE A 242 9.21 -4.91 -25.19
C ILE A 242 8.37 -5.89 -26.02
N SER A 243 7.22 -6.30 -25.48
CA SER A 243 6.27 -7.18 -26.18
C SER A 243 4.87 -6.55 -26.14
N PRO A 244 4.21 -6.35 -27.30
CA PRO A 244 4.69 -6.63 -28.66
C PRO A 244 5.87 -5.75 -29.12
N VAL A 245 6.66 -6.22 -30.10
CA VAL A 245 7.96 -5.63 -30.50
C VAL A 245 7.88 -4.35 -31.37
N GLY A 246 6.68 -3.82 -31.65
CA GLY A 246 6.49 -2.84 -32.73
C GLY A 246 7.04 -1.42 -32.51
N ASP A 247 7.48 -1.08 -31.29
CA ASP A 247 8.12 0.21 -30.96
C ASP A 247 9.49 0.07 -30.29
N THR A 248 10.12 -1.12 -30.39
CA THR A 248 11.46 -1.45 -29.85
C THR A 248 12.63 -0.63 -30.41
N ALA A 249 12.39 0.32 -31.33
CA ALA A 249 13.44 1.21 -31.83
C ALA A 249 13.47 2.55 -31.07
N ASN A 250 12.41 2.90 -30.34
CA ASN A 250 12.31 4.17 -29.63
C ASN A 250 13.16 4.16 -28.36
N TYR A 251 14.00 5.17 -28.17
CA TYR A 251 14.94 5.23 -27.05
C TYR A 251 14.34 5.75 -25.71
N SER A 252 13.02 5.90 -25.61
CA SER A 252 12.39 6.60 -24.48
C SER A 252 12.50 5.85 -23.15
N ASN A 253 12.40 4.52 -23.16
CA ASN A 253 12.63 3.66 -22.01
C ASN A 253 14.12 3.56 -21.65
N GLU A 254 15.05 3.58 -22.62
CA GLU A 254 16.48 3.70 -22.30
C GLU A 254 16.82 5.07 -21.71
N TRP A 255 16.17 6.14 -22.17
CA TRP A 255 16.27 7.46 -21.56
C TRP A 255 15.77 7.45 -20.12
N ALA A 256 14.62 6.83 -19.84
CA ALA A 256 14.10 6.70 -18.48
C ALA A 256 15.07 5.93 -17.57
N ARG A 257 15.59 4.79 -18.04
CA ARG A 257 16.64 4.01 -17.36
C ARG A 257 17.87 4.87 -17.05
N PHE A 258 18.38 5.58 -18.05
CA PHE A 258 19.57 6.42 -17.92
C PHE A 258 19.33 7.58 -16.95
N MET A 259 18.23 8.31 -17.08
CA MET A 259 17.92 9.45 -16.22
C MET A 259 17.75 9.03 -14.76
N LYS A 260 17.17 7.85 -14.51
CA LYS A 260 17.06 7.28 -13.17
C LYS A 260 18.40 6.90 -12.58
N ALA A 261 19.27 6.28 -13.37
CA ALA A 261 20.62 5.87 -12.96
C ALA A 261 21.62 7.03 -12.86
N SER A 262 21.33 8.17 -13.51
CA SER A 262 22.17 9.36 -13.47
C SER A 262 22.15 10.04 -12.10
N GLY A 263 23.10 10.95 -11.86
CA GLY A 263 23.13 11.79 -10.65
C GLY A 263 21.92 12.70 -10.47
N LEU A 264 21.01 12.81 -11.45
CA LEU A 264 19.77 13.57 -11.34
C LEU A 264 18.62 12.76 -10.69
N GLY A 265 18.74 11.43 -10.66
CA GLY A 265 17.79 10.52 -10.00
C GLY A 265 16.33 10.65 -10.46
N ILE A 266 16.10 11.01 -11.73
CA ILE A 266 14.77 11.36 -12.22
C ILE A 266 13.92 10.09 -12.35
N SER A 267 12.75 10.07 -11.70
CA SER A 267 11.80 8.96 -11.84
C SER A 267 10.71 9.29 -12.87
N THR A 268 10.27 8.30 -13.65
CA THR A 268 9.33 8.54 -14.77
C THR A 268 8.03 7.78 -14.59
N TYR A 269 6.91 8.51 -14.58
CA TYR A 269 5.55 7.97 -14.65
C TYR A 269 4.99 8.17 -16.05
N THR A 270 4.08 7.29 -16.44
CA THR A 270 3.44 7.36 -17.76
C THR A 270 1.94 7.15 -17.66
N ILE A 271 1.18 8.00 -18.34
CA ILE A 271 -0.26 7.87 -18.51
C ILE A 271 -0.53 7.64 -20.00
N ASP A 272 -1.13 6.50 -20.34
CA ASP A 272 -1.53 6.12 -21.68
C ASP A 272 -3.05 6.31 -21.83
N VAL A 273 -3.45 7.36 -22.55
CA VAL A 273 -4.84 7.77 -22.74
C VAL A 273 -5.35 7.22 -24.08
N ALA A 274 -6.19 6.20 -24.00
CA ALA A 274 -6.68 5.39 -25.12
C ALA A 274 -8.20 5.53 -25.33
N MET A 275 -8.66 6.69 -25.83
CA MET A 275 -10.10 7.03 -25.94
C MET A 275 -10.92 6.20 -26.95
N SER A 276 -10.28 5.44 -27.84
CA SER A 276 -10.98 4.67 -28.88
C SER A 276 -10.22 3.39 -29.24
N GLY A 277 -9.63 2.75 -28.24
CA GLY A 277 -8.72 1.60 -28.38
C GLY A 277 -7.26 1.98 -28.13
N GLY A 278 -6.50 1.08 -27.52
CA GLY A 278 -5.08 1.28 -27.25
C GLY A 278 -4.19 0.74 -28.37
N ASP A 279 -3.02 1.34 -28.57
CA ASP A 279 -1.97 0.78 -29.41
C ASP A 279 -1.08 -0.13 -28.55
N ALA A 280 -1.15 -1.44 -28.78
CA ALA A 280 -0.44 -2.41 -27.98
C ALA A 280 1.09 -2.20 -27.96
N ASN A 281 1.68 -1.64 -29.02
CA ASN A 281 3.11 -1.33 -29.06
C ASN A 281 3.43 -0.10 -28.21
N ASN A 282 2.60 0.95 -28.31
CA ASN A 282 2.75 2.13 -27.49
C ASN A 282 2.56 1.82 -25.99
N THR A 283 1.52 1.05 -25.65
CA THR A 283 1.27 0.58 -24.29
C THR A 283 2.48 -0.20 -23.76
N ALA A 284 3.08 -1.08 -24.57
CA ALA A 284 4.27 -1.82 -24.17
C ALA A 284 5.48 -0.90 -23.93
N LEU A 285 5.69 0.10 -24.81
CA LEU A 285 6.76 1.08 -24.67
C LEU A 285 6.58 1.96 -23.42
N LEU A 286 5.39 2.52 -23.19
CA LEU A 286 5.12 3.39 -22.03
C LEU A 286 5.20 2.61 -20.71
N ARG A 287 4.70 1.38 -20.68
CA ARG A 287 4.86 0.51 -19.51
C ARG A 287 6.33 0.22 -19.22
N SER A 288 7.12 -0.07 -20.25
CA SER A 288 8.58 -0.24 -20.10
C SER A 288 9.24 1.06 -19.63
N MET A 289 8.88 2.21 -20.19
CA MET A 289 9.43 3.51 -19.80
C MET A 289 9.17 3.83 -18.33
N ALA A 290 7.97 3.58 -17.82
CA ALA A 290 7.67 3.75 -16.39
C ALA A 290 8.47 2.79 -15.51
N ALA A 291 8.55 1.51 -15.90
CA ALA A 291 9.28 0.49 -15.14
C ALA A 291 10.77 0.81 -15.03
N GLU A 292 11.41 1.16 -16.14
CA GLU A 292 12.83 1.52 -16.21
C GLU A 292 13.13 2.86 -15.52
N GLY A 293 12.17 3.78 -15.54
CA GLY A 293 12.21 5.04 -14.79
C GLY A 293 11.86 4.91 -13.31
N ALA A 294 11.61 3.70 -12.80
CA ALA A 294 11.16 3.45 -11.41
C ALA A 294 9.93 4.27 -10.99
N GLY A 295 9.00 4.51 -11.92
CA GLY A 295 7.66 5.05 -11.65
C GLY A 295 6.58 4.03 -12.01
N LYS A 296 5.35 4.51 -12.22
CA LYS A 296 4.18 3.67 -12.53
C LYS A 296 3.55 4.04 -13.86
N TYR A 297 2.96 3.02 -14.48
CA TYR A 297 2.19 3.11 -15.72
C TYR A 297 0.69 3.11 -15.40
N PHE A 298 -0.04 4.04 -16.00
CA PHE A 298 -1.49 4.14 -15.91
C PHE A 298 -2.07 4.00 -17.32
N PHE A 299 -3.03 3.10 -17.48
CA PHE A 299 -3.80 2.96 -18.72
C PHE A 299 -5.20 3.49 -18.49
N ILE A 300 -5.63 4.42 -19.33
CA ILE A 300 -6.93 5.07 -19.27
C ILE A 300 -7.67 4.72 -20.56
N ASN A 301 -8.78 4.02 -20.44
CA ASN A 301 -9.59 3.57 -21.56
C ASN A 301 -11.06 3.80 -21.20
N GLY A 302 -11.75 4.62 -21.97
CA GLY A 302 -13.13 4.99 -21.69
C GLY A 302 -13.71 5.97 -22.70
N GLU A 303 -15.00 6.28 -22.53
CA GLU A 303 -15.70 7.31 -23.30
C GLU A 303 -15.27 8.72 -22.86
N GLU A 304 -15.45 9.72 -23.73
CA GLU A 304 -15.05 11.13 -23.49
C GLU A 304 -15.59 11.70 -22.17
N SER A 305 -16.76 11.23 -21.72
CA SER A 305 -17.43 11.69 -20.51
C SER A 305 -16.74 11.32 -19.20
N THR A 306 -15.90 10.28 -19.17
CA THR A 306 -15.24 9.80 -17.93
C THR A 306 -13.72 9.93 -17.97
N VAL A 307 -13.11 9.99 -19.16
CA VAL A 307 -11.64 10.02 -19.33
C VAL A 307 -10.98 11.19 -18.57
N GLY A 308 -11.62 12.35 -18.50
CA GLY A 308 -11.07 13.50 -17.77
C GLY A 308 -10.96 13.25 -16.26
N GLU A 309 -11.89 12.50 -15.67
CA GLU A 309 -11.85 12.12 -14.25
C GLU A 309 -10.77 11.05 -14.01
N GLU A 310 -10.58 10.13 -14.94
CA GLU A 310 -9.55 9.10 -14.86
C GLU A 310 -8.14 9.66 -14.98
N ILE A 311 -7.93 10.66 -15.86
CA ILE A 311 -6.64 11.38 -15.99
C ILE A 311 -6.33 12.12 -14.70
N GLU A 312 -7.32 12.82 -14.14
CA GLU A 312 -7.17 13.51 -12.86
C GLU A 312 -6.83 12.52 -11.73
N ARG A 313 -7.49 11.36 -11.69
CA ARG A 313 -7.21 10.29 -10.71
C ARG A 313 -5.79 9.76 -10.84
N ALA A 314 -5.33 9.48 -12.06
CA ALA A 314 -3.96 9.02 -12.30
C ALA A 314 -2.93 10.07 -11.85
N LEU A 315 -3.14 11.35 -12.17
CA LEU A 315 -2.26 12.44 -11.75
C LEU A 315 -2.22 12.62 -10.23
N LYS A 316 -3.37 12.54 -9.54
CA LYS A 316 -3.43 12.58 -8.07
C LYS A 316 -2.68 11.41 -7.42
N ASN A 317 -2.82 10.20 -7.97
CA ASN A 317 -2.11 9.02 -7.48
C ASN A 317 -0.59 9.22 -7.57
N ILE A 318 -0.10 9.67 -8.74
CA ILE A 318 1.33 9.93 -8.96
C ILE A 318 1.84 11.00 -7.98
N LEU A 319 1.13 12.12 -7.83
CA LEU A 319 1.53 13.20 -6.95
C LEU A 319 1.50 12.81 -5.47
N SER A 320 0.58 11.94 -5.07
CA SER A 320 0.53 11.37 -3.71
C SER A 320 1.75 10.49 -3.44
N GLU A 321 2.08 9.60 -4.39
CA GLU A 321 3.25 8.72 -4.28
C GLU A 321 4.56 9.52 -4.17
N ILE A 322 4.69 10.59 -4.97
CA ILE A 322 5.83 11.52 -4.93
C ILE A 322 6.03 12.13 -3.54
N GLN A 323 4.96 12.35 -2.77
CA GLN A 323 5.04 12.88 -1.41
C GLN A 323 5.33 11.80 -0.35
N SER A 324 5.17 10.51 -0.65
CA SER A 324 5.26 9.43 0.34
C SER A 324 6.72 9.03 0.69
N VAL A 325 6.98 8.67 1.96
CA VAL A 325 8.23 8.06 2.46
C VAL A 325 8.03 6.64 3.01
N ASN A 326 8.92 5.70 2.68
CA ASN A 326 8.81 4.28 3.05
C ASN A 326 9.17 4.04 4.53
N SER A 327 8.25 3.49 5.34
CA SER A 327 8.52 3.04 6.72
C SER A 327 8.00 1.61 6.97
N VAL A 328 8.84 0.74 7.56
CA VAL A 328 8.52 -0.65 7.96
C VAL A 328 8.37 -0.71 9.48
N PHE A 329 7.38 -1.47 9.98
CA PHE A 329 7.09 -1.59 11.42
C PHE A 329 7.03 -3.07 11.86
N ALA A 330 7.28 -3.36 13.13
CA ALA A 330 7.29 -4.73 13.67
C ALA A 330 6.57 -4.81 15.02
N SER A 331 5.72 -5.83 15.22
CA SER A 331 5.14 -6.18 16.51
C SER A 331 5.88 -7.40 17.08
N VAL A 332 6.53 -7.24 18.23
CA VAL A 332 7.35 -8.31 18.84
C VAL A 332 6.51 -9.06 19.88
N SER A 333 6.46 -10.40 19.80
CA SER A 333 6.05 -11.24 20.93
C SER A 333 7.18 -12.15 21.38
N LEU A 334 7.35 -12.24 22.70
CA LEU A 334 8.08 -13.34 23.33
C LEU A 334 7.02 -14.36 23.74
N PRO A 335 7.15 -15.65 23.36
CA PRO A 335 6.13 -16.63 23.70
C PRO A 335 6.01 -16.75 25.21
N VAL A 336 4.79 -16.58 25.72
CA VAL A 336 4.45 -16.88 27.11
C VAL A 336 4.09 -18.36 27.16
N SER A 337 4.90 -19.16 27.84
CA SER A 337 4.49 -20.51 28.24
C SER A 337 3.34 -20.36 29.24
N VAL A 338 2.14 -20.77 28.84
CA VAL A 338 0.94 -20.66 29.68
C VAL A 338 0.92 -21.61 30.88
N ASN A 339 1.94 -22.48 31.03
CA ASN A 339 1.96 -23.52 32.06
C ASN A 339 3.16 -23.50 33.01
N THR A 340 4.08 -22.54 32.89
CA THR A 340 5.22 -22.46 33.81
C THR A 340 5.80 -21.05 33.82
N GLN A 341 5.64 -20.33 34.94
CA GLN A 341 6.49 -19.17 35.22
C GLN A 341 7.94 -19.67 35.25
N GLY A 342 8.77 -19.27 34.28
CA GLY A 342 10.23 -19.35 34.39
C GLY A 342 11.01 -20.18 33.36
N THR A 343 10.39 -20.94 32.45
CA THR A 343 11.11 -21.64 31.37
C THR A 343 10.61 -21.22 30.00
N TYR A 344 11.42 -20.44 29.29
CA TYR A 344 11.18 -20.06 27.90
C TYR A 344 11.97 -20.99 26.98
N LEU A 345 11.29 -21.70 26.08
CA LEU A 345 11.96 -22.25 24.92
C LEU A 345 12.58 -21.07 24.16
N ASN A 346 13.80 -21.25 23.68
CA ASN A 346 14.56 -20.17 23.04
C ASN A 346 14.05 -19.84 21.63
N GLN A 347 12.77 -19.53 21.47
CA GLN A 347 12.12 -19.26 20.20
C GLN A 347 11.42 -17.90 20.30
N VAL A 348 11.72 -17.00 19.38
CA VAL A 348 11.15 -15.65 19.34
C VAL A 348 10.36 -15.52 18.05
N TYR A 349 9.07 -15.17 18.14
CA TYR A 349 8.19 -15.03 16.98
C TYR A 349 7.82 -13.56 16.80
N ILE A 350 8.06 -13.01 15.62
CA ILE A 350 7.87 -11.59 15.35
C ILE A 350 6.86 -11.43 14.22
N GLY A 351 5.73 -10.79 14.54
CA GLY A 351 4.73 -10.37 13.57
C GLY A 351 5.27 -9.14 12.83
N MET A 352 5.29 -9.22 11.51
CA MET A 352 5.79 -8.17 10.64
C MET A 352 4.65 -7.58 9.83
N PHE A 353 4.72 -6.28 9.57
CA PHE A 353 3.83 -5.63 8.61
C PHE A 353 4.50 -4.46 7.91
N ARG A 354 4.01 -4.15 6.71
CA ARG A 354 4.39 -2.97 5.96
C ARG A 354 3.14 -2.30 5.44
N PRO A 355 2.81 -1.08 5.91
CA PRO A 355 1.78 -0.28 5.29
C PRO A 355 2.03 -0.10 3.80
N ASN A 356 0.95 -0.06 3.03
CA ASN A 356 1.07 0.27 1.62
C ASN A 356 1.28 1.79 1.47
N ASN A 357 2.33 2.19 0.74
CA ASN A 357 2.68 3.60 0.55
C ASN A 357 1.60 4.39 -0.20
N ASP A 358 0.74 3.70 -0.94
CA ASP A 358 -0.35 4.30 -1.73
C ASP A 358 -1.67 4.38 -0.94
N ALA A 359 -1.62 4.22 0.39
CA ALA A 359 -2.79 4.10 1.27
C ALA A 359 -3.73 2.95 0.91
N SER A 360 -3.32 2.01 0.05
CA SER A 360 -4.17 0.90 -0.35
C SER A 360 -4.44 -0.06 0.82
N PRO A 361 -5.62 -0.69 0.89
CA PRO A 361 -6.03 -1.48 2.04
C PRO A 361 -5.29 -2.82 2.17
N ARG A 362 -4.62 -3.31 1.12
CA ARG A 362 -3.79 -4.52 1.15
C ARG A 362 -2.38 -4.19 1.65
N TRP A 363 -2.16 -4.45 2.93
CA TRP A 363 -0.84 -4.38 3.54
C TRP A 363 -0.22 -5.76 3.59
N THR A 364 1.10 -5.82 3.47
CA THR A 364 1.81 -7.10 3.52
C THR A 364 2.30 -7.39 4.94
N GLY A 365 2.35 -8.66 5.31
CA GLY A 365 2.89 -9.10 6.59
C GLY A 365 3.60 -10.44 6.52
N ASN A 366 4.13 -10.86 7.67
CA ASN A 366 4.83 -12.13 7.82
C ASN A 366 4.95 -12.51 9.30
N LEU A 367 5.31 -13.76 9.59
CA LEU A 367 5.73 -14.23 10.91
C LEU A 367 7.15 -14.78 10.82
N LYS A 368 8.10 -14.12 11.48
CA LYS A 368 9.52 -14.51 11.49
C LYS A 368 9.91 -15.18 12.81
N GLN A 369 10.70 -16.25 12.73
CA GLN A 369 11.23 -16.93 13.91
C GLN A 369 12.74 -16.70 14.07
N TYR A 370 13.12 -16.29 15.28
CA TYR A 370 14.49 -16.03 15.73
C TYR A 370 14.77 -16.73 17.07
N LYS A 371 15.93 -16.49 17.67
CA LYS A 371 16.27 -16.94 19.02
C LYS A 371 17.05 -15.90 19.79
N LEU A 372 17.17 -16.05 21.11
CA LEU A 372 18.13 -15.33 21.93
C LEU A 372 19.45 -16.12 22.01
N GLY A 373 20.57 -15.43 22.14
CA GLY A 373 21.87 -16.05 22.38
C GLY A 373 22.89 -15.04 22.89
N GLN A 374 24.01 -15.52 23.41
CA GLN A 374 25.09 -14.66 23.89
C GLN A 374 26.09 -14.37 22.77
N VAL A 375 26.43 -13.09 22.61
CA VAL A 375 27.54 -12.63 21.77
C VAL A 375 28.50 -11.86 22.67
N GLY A 376 29.65 -12.49 22.99
CA GLY A 376 30.46 -12.06 24.12
C GLY A 376 29.68 -12.21 25.43
N THR A 377 29.55 -11.12 26.19
CA THR A 377 28.78 -11.07 27.45
C THR A 377 27.33 -10.59 27.29
N ALA A 378 26.93 -10.14 26.09
CA ALA A 378 25.61 -9.55 25.85
C ALA A 378 24.61 -10.58 25.31
N LEU A 379 23.41 -10.61 25.89
CA LEU A 379 22.26 -11.35 25.35
C LEU A 379 21.70 -10.57 24.16
N LYS A 380 21.64 -11.20 22.97
CA LYS A 380 21.16 -10.59 21.72
C LYS A 380 20.14 -11.51 21.03
N LEU A 381 19.29 -10.91 20.20
CA LEU A 381 18.50 -11.65 19.23
C LEU A 381 19.44 -12.15 18.12
N LEU A 382 19.43 -13.45 17.86
CA LEU A 382 20.20 -14.11 16.83
C LEU A 382 19.28 -14.71 15.76
N ASP A 383 19.82 -14.73 14.55
CA ASP A 383 19.21 -15.37 13.41
C ASP A 383 19.43 -16.89 13.40
N ALA A 384 18.95 -17.56 12.35
CA ALA A 384 19.09 -19.00 12.21
C ALA A 384 20.54 -19.44 11.93
N GLY A 385 21.42 -18.52 11.52
CA GLY A 385 22.87 -18.70 11.35
C GLY A 385 23.68 -18.49 12.63
N ASN A 386 23.05 -18.01 13.73
CA ASN A 386 23.68 -17.55 14.98
C ASN A 386 24.26 -16.13 14.92
N ASP A 387 23.95 -15.36 13.89
CA ASP A 387 24.42 -13.98 13.76
C ASP A 387 23.44 -13.00 14.42
N PRO A 388 23.90 -11.84 14.92
CA PRO A 388 23.01 -10.81 15.46
C PRO A 388 21.93 -10.40 14.44
N ALA A 389 20.67 -10.51 14.83
CA ALA A 389 19.54 -10.25 13.94
C ALA A 389 19.08 -8.79 13.92
N ILE A 390 19.63 -7.93 14.78
CA ILE A 390 19.23 -6.51 14.91
C ILE A 390 20.33 -5.60 14.41
N ASN A 391 19.95 -4.64 13.57
CA ASN A 391 20.80 -3.54 13.13
C ASN A 391 20.90 -2.50 14.26
N ASN A 392 22.10 -2.26 14.78
CA ASN A 392 22.32 -1.36 15.91
C ASN A 392 22.07 0.13 15.60
N LEU A 393 22.05 0.52 14.33
CA LEU A 393 21.78 1.90 13.91
C LEU A 393 20.28 2.19 13.81
N THR A 394 19.52 1.21 13.33
CA THR A 394 18.09 1.40 13.01
C THR A 394 17.16 0.77 14.05
N GLY A 395 17.65 -0.17 14.85
CA GLY A 395 16.86 -0.95 15.80
C GLY A 395 15.97 -2.03 15.15
N PHE A 396 15.97 -2.14 13.82
CA PHE A 396 15.20 -3.13 13.06
C PHE A 396 16.01 -4.40 12.77
N ILE A 397 15.34 -5.41 12.21
CA ILE A 397 16.01 -6.61 11.69
C ILE A 397 17.07 -6.19 10.67
N THR A 398 18.29 -6.73 10.78
CA THR A 398 19.34 -6.44 9.79
C THR A 398 19.06 -7.13 8.46
N GLU A 399 19.47 -6.48 7.39
CA GLU A 399 19.30 -6.89 6.00
C GLU A 399 19.81 -8.31 5.71
N CYS A 400 20.86 -8.74 6.40
CA CYS A 400 21.47 -10.06 6.23
C CYS A 400 20.92 -11.15 7.17
N ALA A 401 20.00 -10.81 8.09
CA ALA A 401 19.44 -11.80 9.00
C ALA A 401 18.61 -12.82 8.24
N ARG A 402 18.80 -14.11 8.55
CA ARG A 402 17.97 -15.20 8.04
C ARG A 402 17.12 -15.80 9.16
N SER A 403 15.80 -15.68 9.06
CA SER A 403 14.88 -16.32 10.01
C SER A 403 14.79 -17.85 9.78
N TYR A 404 14.32 -18.60 10.79
CA TYR A 404 14.41 -20.08 10.79
C TYR A 404 13.66 -20.79 9.65
N TRP A 405 12.57 -20.21 9.15
CA TRP A 405 11.76 -20.81 8.07
C TRP A 405 12.10 -20.25 6.69
N THR A 406 13.17 -19.47 6.60
CA THR A 406 13.72 -18.97 5.34
C THR A 406 14.69 -19.99 4.74
N PRO A 407 14.64 -20.25 3.42
CA PRO A 407 15.53 -21.20 2.75
C PRO A 407 17.02 -20.82 2.96
N THR A 408 17.90 -21.80 2.91
CA THR A 408 19.36 -21.58 3.11
C THR A 408 20.10 -21.27 1.81
N THR A 409 19.47 -21.50 0.67
CA THR A 409 20.05 -21.28 -0.66
C THR A 409 19.32 -20.17 -1.39
N THR A 410 20.06 -19.35 -2.14
CA THR A 410 19.48 -18.31 -3.00
C THR A 410 18.59 -18.91 -4.08
N ASP A 411 17.48 -18.23 -4.35
CA ASP A 411 16.52 -18.48 -5.41
C ASP A 411 16.31 -17.17 -6.20
N SER A 412 15.48 -17.22 -7.24
CA SER A 412 15.18 -16.06 -8.09
C SER A 412 13.70 -15.65 -8.04
N TYR A 413 12.98 -16.06 -6.99
CA TYR A 413 11.53 -15.89 -6.91
C TYR A 413 11.10 -14.43 -7.12
N TRP A 414 11.80 -13.48 -6.51
CA TRP A 414 11.47 -12.05 -6.56
C TRP A 414 11.99 -11.34 -7.82
N GLY A 415 12.41 -12.06 -8.85
CA GLY A 415 12.92 -11.47 -10.10
C GLY A 415 11.92 -10.57 -10.84
N PHE A 416 10.62 -10.72 -10.55
CA PHE A 416 9.55 -9.87 -11.08
C PHE A 416 9.35 -8.56 -10.31
N MET A 417 9.91 -8.45 -9.09
CA MET A 417 9.62 -7.34 -8.18
C MET A 417 10.51 -6.13 -8.48
N SER A 418 9.88 -4.97 -8.67
CA SER A 418 10.56 -3.68 -8.63
C SER A 418 10.43 -3.09 -7.22
N TRP A 419 11.50 -3.19 -6.44
CA TRP A 419 11.49 -2.76 -5.04
C TRP A 419 11.50 -1.22 -4.93
N PRO A 420 10.82 -0.63 -3.94
CA PRO A 420 10.82 0.81 -3.73
C PRO A 420 12.24 1.39 -3.58
N SER A 421 12.44 2.62 -4.06
CA SER A 421 13.70 3.34 -3.91
C SER A 421 14.11 3.44 -2.43
N GLY A 422 15.39 3.12 -2.13
CA GLY A 422 15.92 3.10 -0.77
C GLY A 422 15.70 1.78 -0.01
N THR A 423 15.08 0.77 -0.64
CA THR A 423 15.05 -0.59 -0.07
C THR A 423 16.47 -1.12 0.05
N THR A 424 16.88 -1.48 1.26
CA THR A 424 18.19 -2.08 1.53
C THR A 424 18.09 -3.61 1.52
N PHE A 425 19.06 -4.27 0.88
CA PHE A 425 19.18 -5.73 0.86
C PHE A 425 20.49 -6.15 1.53
N CYS A 426 20.60 -7.44 1.84
CA CYS A 426 21.86 -7.97 2.32
C CYS A 426 22.96 -7.76 1.28
N LEU A 427 24.09 -7.21 1.72
CA LEU A 427 25.27 -6.94 0.90
C LEU A 427 26.53 -7.35 1.66
N PRO A 428 26.85 -8.66 1.67
CA PRO A 428 28.10 -9.12 2.27
C PRO A 428 29.29 -8.64 1.43
N SER A 429 30.44 -8.50 2.08
CA SER A 429 31.66 -8.00 1.44
C SER A 429 32.02 -8.84 0.21
N GLY A 430 32.23 -8.18 -0.93
CA GLY A 430 32.57 -8.84 -2.21
C GLY A 430 31.38 -9.40 -3.00
N ALA A 431 30.15 -9.30 -2.49
CA ALA A 431 28.95 -9.68 -3.25
C ALA A 431 28.54 -8.58 -4.25
N SER A 432 27.85 -9.00 -5.32
CA SER A 432 27.19 -8.06 -6.23
C SER A 432 26.10 -7.25 -5.49
N PRO A 433 25.91 -5.94 -5.80
CA PRO A 433 24.90 -5.08 -5.19
C PRO A 433 23.45 -5.60 -5.20
N ASP A 434 23.16 -6.63 -5.99
CA ASP A 434 21.81 -7.17 -6.17
C ASP A 434 21.69 -8.66 -5.84
N ALA A 435 22.75 -9.28 -5.30
CA ALA A 435 22.85 -10.75 -5.16
C ALA A 435 21.65 -11.38 -4.43
N TYR A 436 21.04 -10.67 -3.48
CA TYR A 436 19.94 -11.16 -2.65
C TYR A 436 18.61 -10.44 -2.91
N LYS A 437 18.55 -9.47 -3.83
CA LYS A 437 17.32 -8.71 -4.08
C LYS A 437 16.18 -9.59 -4.61
N ASN A 438 16.55 -10.57 -5.45
CA ASN A 438 15.62 -11.46 -6.14
C ASN A 438 15.34 -12.76 -5.37
N SER A 439 15.94 -12.95 -4.19
CA SER A 439 15.87 -14.23 -3.48
C SER A 439 15.09 -14.18 -2.19
N ASN A 440 14.32 -15.21 -1.79
CA ASN A 440 13.75 -15.32 -0.44
C ASN A 440 14.78 -15.32 0.69
N THR A 441 16.07 -15.59 0.44
CA THR A 441 17.11 -15.63 1.47
C THR A 441 18.27 -14.66 1.19
N PRO A 442 18.86 -14.04 2.23
CA PRO A 442 18.24 -13.84 3.53
C PRO A 442 16.98 -12.98 3.37
N ASP A 443 16.04 -13.17 4.30
CA ASP A 443 14.79 -12.41 4.30
C ASP A 443 14.94 -11.03 4.92
N GLY A 444 15.84 -10.88 5.90
CA GLY A 444 16.25 -9.60 6.46
C GLY A 444 15.09 -8.72 6.94
N ASN A 445 15.23 -7.42 6.69
CA ASN A 445 14.24 -6.38 6.97
C ASN A 445 13.02 -6.40 6.05
N ILE A 446 13.04 -7.18 4.96
CA ILE A 446 11.94 -7.21 3.99
C ILE A 446 10.84 -8.12 4.52
N VAL A 447 9.61 -7.59 4.56
CA VAL A 447 8.47 -8.25 5.18
C VAL A 447 8.06 -9.48 4.38
N GLU A 448 7.98 -9.36 3.06
CA GLU A 448 7.42 -10.35 2.13
C GLU A 448 8.29 -11.60 1.97
N LYS A 449 9.60 -11.46 2.19
CA LYS A 449 10.62 -12.48 1.93
C LYS A 449 10.68 -13.51 3.04
N GLY A 450 10.91 -14.77 2.66
CA GLY A 450 11.20 -15.86 3.59
C GLY A 450 10.12 -16.11 4.64
N ALA A 451 10.55 -16.76 5.72
CA ALA A 451 9.74 -17.08 6.90
C ALA A 451 8.39 -17.77 6.59
N GLN A 452 7.35 -17.48 7.38
CA GLN A 452 6.05 -18.12 7.21
C GLN A 452 5.41 -17.79 5.86
N ALA A 453 5.55 -16.56 5.37
CA ALA A 453 5.02 -16.16 4.07
C ALA A 453 5.62 -16.99 2.93
N TYR A 454 6.92 -17.30 2.97
CA TYR A 454 7.54 -18.26 2.05
C TYR A 454 6.94 -19.66 2.18
N MET A 455 6.83 -20.18 3.41
CA MET A 455 6.24 -21.50 3.64
C MET A 455 4.79 -21.61 3.13
N LEU A 456 4.01 -20.53 3.24
CA LEU A 456 2.67 -20.46 2.68
C LEU A 456 2.68 -20.55 1.14
N ARG A 457 3.66 -19.91 0.49
CA ARG A 457 3.77 -19.90 -0.98
C ARG A 457 4.22 -21.23 -1.58
N LEU A 458 4.83 -22.12 -0.80
CA LEU A 458 5.25 -23.44 -1.26
C LEU A 458 4.09 -24.39 -1.61
N ASN A 459 2.85 -24.04 -1.25
CA ASN A 459 1.69 -24.86 -1.55
C ASN A 459 0.48 -24.03 -1.98
N ALA A 460 -0.07 -24.31 -3.16
CA ALA A 460 -1.29 -23.67 -3.66
C ALA A 460 -2.55 -24.10 -2.88
N SER A 461 -2.56 -25.30 -2.29
CA SER A 461 -3.64 -25.75 -1.43
C SER A 461 -3.50 -25.17 -0.02
N ARG A 462 -4.62 -24.71 0.55
CA ARG A 462 -4.66 -24.17 1.92
C ARG A 462 -5.81 -24.80 2.69
N ASN A 463 -5.51 -25.40 3.84
CA ASN A 463 -6.51 -25.97 4.75
C ASN A 463 -7.18 -24.85 5.55
N MET A 464 -8.02 -24.07 4.88
CA MET A 464 -8.76 -22.96 5.46
C MET A 464 -10.16 -23.42 5.88
N LYS A 465 -10.51 -23.11 7.13
CA LYS A 465 -11.80 -23.41 7.76
C LYS A 465 -12.62 -22.14 7.94
N THR A 466 -13.91 -22.33 8.19
CA THR A 466 -14.85 -21.29 8.62
C THR A 466 -15.94 -21.94 9.49
N CYS A 467 -17.04 -21.24 9.78
CA CYS A 467 -18.25 -21.76 10.38
C CYS A 467 -19.49 -21.06 9.76
N GLY A 468 -20.68 -21.37 10.27
CA GLY A 468 -21.91 -20.66 9.88
C GLY A 468 -21.85 -19.15 10.18
N ALA A 469 -22.53 -18.34 9.35
CA ALA A 469 -22.45 -16.88 9.41
C ALA A 469 -23.12 -16.27 10.65
N THR A 470 -24.18 -16.92 11.17
CA THR A 470 -24.89 -16.46 12.37
C THR A 470 -24.30 -17.05 13.64
N MET A 471 -24.61 -16.49 14.82
CA MET A 471 -24.18 -17.07 16.10
C MET A 471 -24.67 -18.52 16.25
N ALA A 472 -25.94 -18.78 15.95
CA ALA A 472 -26.54 -20.11 16.08
C ALA A 472 -25.99 -21.14 15.08
N SER A 473 -25.63 -20.72 13.85
CA SER A 473 -25.12 -21.63 12.82
C SER A 473 -23.61 -21.90 12.92
N CYS A 474 -22.88 -21.09 13.68
CA CYS A 474 -21.44 -21.27 13.94
C CYS A 474 -21.19 -22.30 15.06
N SER A 475 -21.69 -23.54 14.90
CA SER A 475 -21.58 -24.60 15.91
C SER A 475 -20.45 -25.60 15.65
N SER A 476 -19.87 -25.60 14.45
CA SER A 476 -18.76 -26.48 14.06
C SER A 476 -17.91 -25.84 12.96
N LEU A 477 -16.74 -26.42 12.71
CA LEU A 477 -15.89 -25.98 11.60
C LEU A 477 -16.35 -26.59 10.28
N LEU A 478 -16.42 -25.74 9.27
CA LEU A 478 -16.68 -26.05 7.88
C LEU A 478 -15.41 -25.80 7.05
N ALA A 479 -15.29 -26.44 5.89
CA ALA A 479 -14.29 -26.03 4.91
C ALA A 479 -14.65 -24.64 4.37
N PHE A 480 -13.67 -23.75 4.19
CA PHE A 480 -13.92 -22.46 3.56
C PHE A 480 -14.00 -22.63 2.04
N ASP A 481 -15.22 -22.72 1.52
CA ASP A 481 -15.54 -22.86 0.11
C ASP A 481 -16.92 -22.26 -0.22
N SER A 482 -17.37 -22.43 -1.46
CA SER A 482 -18.63 -21.88 -1.97
C SER A 482 -19.89 -22.40 -1.25
N SER A 483 -19.82 -23.51 -0.52
CA SER A 483 -20.94 -24.03 0.29
C SER A 483 -21.08 -23.32 1.64
N SER A 484 -19.98 -22.77 2.16
CA SER A 484 -19.89 -22.15 3.50
C SER A 484 -19.83 -20.62 3.48
N ALA A 485 -19.38 -20.04 2.36
CA ALA A 485 -19.23 -18.61 2.16
C ALA A 485 -19.96 -18.25 0.86
N SER A 486 -21.17 -17.70 0.98
CA SER A 486 -22.02 -17.39 -0.17
C SER A 486 -21.53 -16.18 -0.97
N ALA A 487 -21.90 -16.11 -2.25
CA ALA A 487 -21.59 -14.98 -3.12
C ALA A 487 -22.05 -13.64 -2.52
N THR A 488 -23.26 -13.59 -1.97
CA THR A 488 -23.82 -12.40 -1.31
C THR A 488 -22.99 -11.96 -0.11
N ALA A 489 -22.57 -12.90 0.75
CA ALA A 489 -21.78 -12.56 1.94
C ALA A 489 -20.38 -12.04 1.59
N MET A 490 -19.83 -12.41 0.43
CA MET A 490 -18.55 -11.93 -0.08
C MET A 490 -18.66 -10.68 -0.97
N GLY A 491 -19.88 -10.22 -1.28
CA GLY A 491 -20.12 -9.08 -2.17
C GLY A 491 -19.84 -9.35 -3.65
N ALA A 492 -19.92 -10.62 -4.06
CA ALA A 492 -19.74 -11.04 -5.45
C ALA A 492 -21.03 -10.82 -6.27
N LEU A 493 -20.87 -10.27 -7.47
CA LEU A 493 -21.96 -10.05 -8.44
C LEU A 493 -22.15 -11.25 -9.38
N THR A 494 -21.10 -12.07 -9.58
CA THR A 494 -21.13 -13.25 -10.45
C THR A 494 -20.48 -14.46 -9.79
N THR A 495 -20.76 -15.66 -10.31
CA THR A 495 -20.13 -16.91 -9.86
C THR A 495 -18.61 -16.91 -10.07
N ASP A 496 -18.14 -16.30 -11.15
CA ASP A 496 -16.72 -16.19 -11.45
C ASP A 496 -16.02 -15.26 -10.46
N GLU A 497 -16.64 -14.12 -10.13
CA GLU A 497 -16.12 -13.22 -9.10
C GLU A 497 -16.12 -13.91 -7.72
N HIS A 498 -17.17 -14.65 -7.38
CA HIS A 498 -17.24 -15.41 -6.13
C HIS A 498 -16.10 -16.43 -6.02
N THR A 499 -15.83 -17.17 -7.09
CA THR A 499 -14.71 -18.11 -7.17
C THR A 499 -13.37 -17.39 -7.02
N ALA A 500 -13.19 -16.25 -7.71
CA ALA A 500 -11.98 -15.44 -7.62
C ALA A 500 -11.74 -14.89 -6.20
N LEU A 501 -12.80 -14.48 -5.48
CA LEU A 501 -12.73 -14.01 -4.10
C LEU A 501 -12.38 -15.13 -3.11
N LEU A 502 -12.98 -16.32 -3.27
CA LEU A 502 -12.62 -17.50 -2.47
C LEU A 502 -11.14 -17.87 -2.65
N ASN A 503 -10.68 -17.89 -3.90
CA ASN A 503 -9.30 -18.17 -4.25
C ASN A 503 -8.36 -17.10 -3.68
N TYR A 504 -8.75 -15.83 -3.78
CA TYR A 504 -7.99 -14.72 -3.21
C TYR A 504 -7.89 -14.82 -1.68
N ALA A 505 -9.00 -15.09 -0.98
CA ALA A 505 -8.99 -15.31 0.47
C ALA A 505 -8.08 -16.49 0.88
N LYS A 506 -8.02 -17.55 0.06
CA LYS A 506 -7.09 -18.67 0.25
C LYS A 506 -5.64 -18.32 -0.06
N GLY A 507 -5.34 -17.14 -0.59
CA GLY A 507 -3.99 -16.69 -0.90
C GLY A 507 -3.55 -16.90 -2.36
N LEU A 508 -4.42 -17.42 -3.23
CA LEU A 508 -4.09 -17.61 -4.66
C LEU A 508 -3.94 -16.27 -5.38
N ASP A 509 -3.26 -16.30 -6.53
CA ASP A 509 -2.93 -15.12 -7.33
C ASP A 509 -4.05 -14.64 -8.25
N THR A 510 -5.21 -14.42 -7.65
CA THR A 510 -6.41 -13.90 -8.32
C THR A 510 -6.66 -12.42 -7.98
N GLY A 511 -5.63 -11.67 -7.60
CA GLY A 511 -5.70 -10.24 -7.26
C GLY A 511 -6.20 -9.36 -8.42
N LEU A 512 -6.33 -8.05 -8.20
CA LEU A 512 -6.49 -7.07 -9.28
C LEU A 512 -5.36 -6.03 -9.21
N PRO A 513 -4.59 -5.82 -10.31
CA PRO A 513 -4.60 -6.64 -11.53
C PRO A 513 -4.31 -8.13 -11.20
N ALA A 514 -4.89 -9.03 -12.00
CA ALA A 514 -4.66 -10.47 -11.83
C ALA A 514 -3.19 -10.79 -12.08
N ASP A 515 -2.66 -11.79 -11.37
CA ASP A 515 -1.28 -12.27 -11.55
C ASP A 515 -0.22 -11.22 -11.14
N GLU A 516 0.02 -11.08 -9.82
CA GLU A 516 0.92 -10.08 -9.23
C GLU A 516 2.38 -10.19 -9.73
N ASN A 517 2.81 -11.37 -10.17
CA ASN A 517 4.16 -11.61 -10.67
C ASN A 517 4.24 -11.70 -12.22
N ILE A 518 3.10 -11.60 -12.91
CA ILE A 518 2.96 -11.54 -14.36
C ILE A 518 3.50 -12.82 -15.05
N ASN A 519 3.34 -13.99 -14.43
CA ASN A 519 3.80 -15.27 -14.97
C ASN A 519 2.70 -16.10 -15.66
N GLY A 520 1.45 -15.65 -15.63
CA GLY A 520 0.25 -16.29 -16.18
C GLY A 520 -0.41 -17.32 -15.25
N VAL A 521 0.05 -17.49 -14.01
CA VAL A 521 -0.36 -18.56 -13.09
C VAL A 521 -1.17 -17.98 -11.93
N THR A 522 -2.49 -18.20 -11.94
CA THR A 522 -3.39 -17.54 -10.96
C THR A 522 -4.03 -18.48 -9.94
N THR A 523 -4.06 -19.79 -10.21
CA THR A 523 -4.79 -20.77 -9.39
C THR A 523 -3.94 -21.92 -8.84
N SER A 524 -2.76 -22.14 -9.40
CA SER A 524 -1.79 -23.15 -8.94
C SER A 524 -0.59 -22.56 -8.19
N GLU A 525 -0.65 -21.28 -7.84
CA GLU A 525 0.32 -20.65 -6.95
C GLU A 525 -0.32 -19.62 -6.01
N LYS A 526 0.44 -19.26 -4.98
CA LYS A 526 0.06 -18.19 -4.05
C LYS A 526 0.67 -16.88 -4.50
N ARG A 527 -0.11 -15.81 -4.35
CA ARG A 527 0.38 -14.46 -4.64
C ARG A 527 1.56 -14.09 -3.73
N PRO A 528 2.50 -13.25 -4.19
CA PRO A 528 3.56 -12.69 -3.38
C PRO A 528 3.08 -12.11 -2.04
N SER A 529 1.96 -11.39 -2.04
CA SER A 529 1.35 -10.78 -0.85
C SER A 529 0.32 -11.68 -0.13
N ALA A 530 0.43 -13.01 -0.23
CA ALA A 530 -0.58 -13.95 0.30
C ALA A 530 -0.73 -13.90 1.82
N HIS A 531 0.26 -13.33 2.52
CA HIS A 531 0.26 -13.14 3.95
C HIS A 531 0.00 -11.66 4.29
N GLY A 532 -1.15 -11.38 4.91
CA GLY A 532 -1.51 -10.05 5.39
C GLY A 532 -0.70 -9.57 6.59
N ASP A 533 -0.87 -8.29 6.93
CA ASP A 533 -0.23 -7.61 8.04
C ASP A 533 -0.61 -8.18 9.42
N VAL A 534 0.42 -8.44 10.26
CA VAL A 534 0.30 -8.83 11.67
C VAL A 534 0.55 -7.61 12.55
N VAL A 535 -0.42 -6.69 12.58
CA VAL A 535 -0.26 -5.37 13.21
C VAL A 535 -0.38 -5.49 14.73
N HIS A 536 -1.48 -6.09 15.20
CA HIS A 536 -1.82 -6.09 16.63
C HIS A 536 -1.91 -7.48 17.23
N SER A 537 -2.15 -8.50 16.41
CA SER A 537 -2.14 -9.88 16.87
C SER A 537 -0.78 -10.22 17.48
N ARG A 538 -0.81 -10.74 18.70
CA ARG A 538 0.40 -11.16 19.42
C ARG A 538 0.48 -12.68 19.32
N PRO A 539 1.46 -13.25 18.59
CA PRO A 539 1.57 -14.69 18.44
C PRO A 539 1.66 -15.42 19.79
N VAL A 540 0.84 -16.45 19.98
CA VAL A 540 0.84 -17.33 21.15
C VAL A 540 1.40 -18.69 20.74
N ALA A 541 2.50 -19.09 21.37
CA ALA A 541 3.12 -20.39 21.13
C ALA A 541 2.76 -21.36 22.26
N VAL A 542 2.24 -22.54 21.90
CA VAL A 542 1.92 -23.61 22.84
C VAL A 542 2.81 -24.81 22.53
N ASN A 543 3.61 -25.24 23.50
CA ASN A 543 4.36 -26.49 23.40
C ASN A 543 3.45 -27.68 23.76
N PHE A 544 3.17 -28.56 22.81
CA PHE A 544 2.44 -29.82 23.03
C PHE A 544 3.36 -31.00 23.35
N GLY A 545 4.66 -30.83 23.17
CA GLY A 545 5.69 -31.82 23.50
C GLY A 545 6.25 -31.61 24.91
N THR A 546 7.51 -32.03 25.10
CA THR A 546 8.28 -31.78 26.31
C THR A 546 9.28 -30.65 26.07
N ASP A 547 9.99 -30.19 27.11
CA ASP A 547 11.06 -29.21 26.93
C ASP A 547 12.26 -29.79 26.17
N ALA A 548 12.52 -31.10 26.30
CA ALA A 548 13.59 -31.80 25.59
C ALA A 548 13.24 -32.14 24.13
N ALA A 549 11.96 -32.37 23.84
CA ALA A 549 11.45 -32.63 22.50
C ALA A 549 10.23 -31.71 22.24
N PRO A 550 10.47 -30.42 21.99
CA PRO A 550 9.39 -29.46 21.80
C PRO A 550 8.58 -29.76 20.55
N GLN A 551 7.27 -29.59 20.67
CA GLN A 551 6.31 -29.66 19.56
C GLN A 551 5.44 -28.41 19.64
N VAL A 552 5.94 -27.32 19.09
CA VAL A 552 5.34 -25.99 19.28
C VAL A 552 4.39 -25.68 18.15
N VAL A 553 3.18 -25.25 18.50
CA VAL A 553 2.22 -24.65 17.55
C VAL A 553 2.04 -23.19 17.91
N VAL A 554 2.09 -22.32 16.90
CA VAL A 554 1.93 -20.87 17.08
C VAL A 554 0.62 -20.41 16.48
N PHE A 555 -0.15 -19.67 17.26
CA PHE A 555 -1.45 -19.11 16.90
C PHE A 555 -1.36 -17.59 16.80
N TYR A 556 -1.79 -17.04 15.67
CA TYR A 556 -1.81 -15.60 15.40
C TYR A 556 -2.80 -15.30 14.28
N GLY A 557 -3.37 -14.09 14.29
CA GLY A 557 -4.20 -13.61 13.20
C GLY A 557 -3.53 -12.49 12.42
N ALA A 558 -4.07 -12.21 11.23
CA ALA A 558 -3.61 -11.11 10.39
C ALA A 558 -4.81 -10.43 9.71
N ASN A 559 -4.58 -9.24 9.19
CA ASN A 559 -5.64 -8.43 8.56
C ASN A 559 -5.95 -8.82 7.11
N ASP A 560 -5.42 -9.93 6.62
CA ASP A 560 -6.03 -10.64 5.48
C ASP A 560 -7.23 -11.52 5.91
N GLY A 561 -7.61 -11.44 7.19
CA GLY A 561 -8.82 -12.03 7.77
C GLY A 561 -8.57 -13.27 8.60
N ALA A 562 -7.49 -14.01 8.31
CA ALA A 562 -7.34 -15.36 8.83
C ALA A 562 -6.67 -15.40 10.22
N LEU A 563 -7.24 -16.21 11.12
CA LEU A 563 -6.52 -16.80 12.24
C LEU A 563 -5.74 -18.01 11.73
N ARG A 564 -4.50 -18.20 12.20
CA ARG A 564 -3.59 -19.24 11.72
C ARG A 564 -3.06 -20.07 12.86
N ALA A 565 -2.88 -21.36 12.62
CA ALA A 565 -2.03 -22.23 13.41
C ALA A 565 -0.87 -22.72 12.55
N VAL A 566 0.36 -22.45 12.95
CA VAL A 566 1.56 -22.85 12.21
C VAL A 566 2.45 -23.74 13.05
N ASN A 567 3.18 -24.64 12.41
CA ASN A 567 4.22 -25.41 13.07
C ASN A 567 5.34 -24.44 13.53
N GLY A 568 5.41 -24.22 14.84
CA GLY A 568 6.34 -23.30 15.49
C GLY A 568 7.76 -23.85 15.66
N ASN A 569 8.01 -25.12 15.36
CA ASN A 569 9.34 -25.69 15.49
C ASN A 569 10.35 -25.00 14.55
N ARG A 570 11.65 -25.09 14.86
CA ARG A 570 12.70 -24.55 13.99
C ARG A 570 12.95 -25.39 12.73
N SER A 571 12.74 -26.71 12.83
CA SER A 571 13.02 -27.67 11.75
C SER A 571 12.16 -28.93 11.79
N GLY A 572 11.72 -29.38 12.97
CA GLY A 572 10.90 -30.58 13.11
C GLY A 572 9.47 -30.44 12.59
N ALA A 573 8.96 -31.45 11.88
CA ALA A 573 7.58 -31.51 11.42
C ALA A 573 6.60 -31.88 12.57
N ILE A 574 5.34 -31.45 12.45
CA ILE A 574 4.23 -31.87 13.32
C ILE A 574 3.20 -32.57 12.42
N GLY A 575 2.98 -33.88 12.64
CA GLY A 575 2.08 -34.70 11.82
C GLY A 575 2.28 -34.54 10.32
N GLY A 576 3.54 -34.49 9.87
CA GLY A 576 3.91 -34.32 8.45
C GLY A 576 3.95 -32.88 7.93
N VAL A 577 3.48 -31.90 8.72
CA VAL A 577 3.54 -30.48 8.34
C VAL A 577 4.90 -29.90 8.73
N ALA A 578 5.65 -29.39 7.76
CA ALA A 578 7.00 -28.84 7.93
C ALA A 578 7.04 -27.65 8.91
N ALA A 579 8.20 -27.39 9.51
CA ALA A 579 8.43 -26.21 10.34
C ALA A 579 8.11 -24.92 9.58
N GLY A 580 7.37 -24.01 10.21
CA GLY A 580 6.89 -22.76 9.61
C GLY A 580 5.67 -22.90 8.69
N ALA A 581 5.28 -24.12 8.29
CA ALA A 581 4.10 -24.32 7.47
C ALA A 581 2.79 -24.20 8.28
N GLU A 582 1.73 -23.77 7.59
CA GLU A 582 0.39 -23.65 8.17
C GLU A 582 -0.26 -25.03 8.35
N LEU A 583 -0.69 -25.35 9.57
CA LEU A 583 -1.41 -26.57 9.90
C LEU A 583 -2.89 -26.42 9.49
N TRP A 584 -3.47 -25.27 9.85
CA TRP A 584 -4.81 -24.85 9.46
C TRP A 584 -4.95 -23.34 9.62
N SER A 585 -5.96 -22.78 8.95
CA SER A 585 -6.39 -21.39 9.14
C SER A 585 -7.90 -21.31 9.29
N PHE A 586 -8.40 -20.22 9.86
CA PHE A 586 -9.82 -19.96 10.05
C PHE A 586 -10.16 -18.56 9.54
N MET A 587 -11.10 -18.48 8.60
CA MET A 587 -11.67 -17.23 8.08
C MET A 587 -13.00 -16.96 8.79
N PRO A 588 -13.11 -15.92 9.64
CA PRO A 588 -14.36 -15.59 10.30
C PRO A 588 -15.38 -15.02 9.29
N PRO A 589 -16.68 -15.36 9.40
CA PRO A 589 -17.73 -14.81 8.54
C PRO A 589 -17.81 -13.27 8.49
N GLU A 590 -17.46 -12.58 9.57
CA GLU A 590 -17.43 -11.11 9.68
C GLU A 590 -16.46 -10.47 8.67
N PHE A 591 -15.49 -11.24 8.17
CA PHE A 591 -14.49 -10.74 7.24
C PHE A 591 -14.86 -10.94 5.77
N TYR A 592 -15.90 -11.73 5.46
CA TYR A 592 -16.24 -12.09 4.07
C TYR A 592 -16.44 -10.86 3.17
N GLY A 593 -17.20 -9.87 3.64
CA GLY A 593 -17.46 -8.63 2.90
C GLY A 593 -16.22 -7.74 2.71
N LYS A 594 -15.14 -7.98 3.46
CA LYS A 594 -13.88 -7.22 3.37
C LYS A 594 -12.90 -7.81 2.35
N VAL A 595 -13.09 -9.08 1.95
CA VAL A 595 -12.21 -9.79 1.00
C VAL A 595 -12.18 -9.07 -0.35
N LYS A 596 -13.33 -8.60 -0.84
CA LYS A 596 -13.42 -7.91 -2.14
C LYS A 596 -12.58 -6.64 -2.19
N ARG A 597 -12.70 -5.77 -1.19
CA ARG A 597 -11.89 -4.55 -1.11
C ARG A 597 -10.39 -4.86 -1.03
N LEU A 598 -9.98 -5.90 -0.31
CA LEU A 598 -8.57 -6.32 -0.29
C LEU A 598 -8.10 -6.84 -1.65
N ARG A 599 -8.95 -7.58 -2.38
CA ARG A 599 -8.65 -8.11 -3.72
C ARG A 599 -8.57 -7.03 -4.78
N GLU A 600 -9.44 -6.03 -4.72
CA GLU A 600 -9.43 -4.90 -5.65
C GLU A 600 -8.31 -3.91 -5.33
N ASN A 601 -8.08 -3.67 -4.04
CA ASN A 601 -7.02 -2.81 -3.53
C ASN A 601 -7.05 -1.35 -4.05
N ILE A 602 -8.22 -0.88 -4.52
CA ILE A 602 -8.38 0.45 -5.13
C ILE A 602 -8.94 1.52 -4.19
N ILE A 603 -9.78 1.17 -3.20
CA ILE A 603 -10.40 2.14 -2.27
C ILE A 603 -9.43 2.42 -1.10
N PRO A 604 -8.84 3.64 -0.99
CA PRO A 604 -7.81 3.94 0.00
C PRO A 604 -8.30 3.87 1.45
N VAL A 605 -7.36 3.64 2.36
CA VAL A 605 -7.54 3.72 3.82
C VAL A 605 -7.64 5.19 4.23
N SER A 606 -8.61 5.52 5.09
CA SER A 606 -8.69 6.83 5.75
C SER A 606 -7.63 6.94 6.84
N TYR A 607 -6.84 8.03 6.84
CA TYR A 607 -5.89 8.39 7.91
C TYR A 607 -6.20 9.79 8.44
N ALA A 608 -5.92 10.06 9.72
CA ALA A 608 -6.18 11.35 10.35
C ALA A 608 -5.19 12.47 9.97
N THR A 609 -3.99 12.15 9.47
CA THR A 609 -2.88 13.12 9.31
C THR A 609 -2.64 13.63 7.88
N GLY A 610 -3.39 13.17 6.87
CA GLY A 610 -3.12 13.45 5.46
C GLY A 610 -4.36 13.66 4.61
N MET A 611 -4.24 14.57 3.63
CA MET A 611 -5.28 15.05 2.72
C MET A 611 -6.22 13.94 2.21
N VAL A 612 -7.44 13.92 2.71
CA VAL A 612 -8.54 13.16 2.10
C VAL A 612 -9.20 14.03 1.03
N SER A 613 -9.22 13.52 -0.20
CA SER A 613 -10.11 14.01 -1.27
C SER A 613 -11.57 13.85 -0.86
N ALA A 614 -12.47 14.59 -1.50
CA ALA A 614 -13.92 14.47 -1.34
C ALA A 614 -14.55 13.18 -1.93
N GLU A 615 -13.79 12.09 -2.15
CA GLU A 615 -14.31 10.75 -2.45
C GLU A 615 -14.12 9.82 -1.25
N THR A 616 -15.04 8.86 -1.08
CA THR A 616 -15.21 8.04 0.12
C THR A 616 -14.01 7.12 0.40
N THR A 617 -13.03 7.61 1.15
CA THR A 617 -12.08 6.74 1.86
C THR A 617 -12.86 5.88 2.85
N LEU A 618 -12.36 4.66 3.11
CA LEU A 618 -12.96 3.78 4.10
C LEU A 618 -11.92 3.37 5.15
N PRO A 619 -12.33 3.18 6.42
CA PRO A 619 -11.47 2.64 7.48
C PRO A 619 -10.74 1.37 7.05
N LYS A 620 -9.54 1.12 7.60
CA LYS A 620 -8.80 -0.10 7.24
C LYS A 620 -9.63 -1.35 7.55
N PRO A 621 -9.72 -2.35 6.65
CA PRO A 621 -10.37 -3.60 6.97
C PRO A 621 -9.51 -4.39 7.98
N TYR A 622 -10.04 -4.59 9.19
CA TYR A 622 -9.42 -5.43 10.22
C TYR A 622 -10.01 -6.85 10.23
N GLY A 623 -9.12 -7.84 10.41
CA GLY A 623 -9.42 -9.27 10.49
C GLY A 623 -9.44 -9.79 11.93
N MET A 624 -8.95 -11.01 12.14
CA MET A 624 -8.71 -11.58 13.49
C MET A 624 -7.46 -10.96 14.13
N ASP A 625 -7.44 -9.65 14.35
CA ASP A 625 -6.25 -8.91 14.79
C ASP A 625 -6.25 -8.61 16.31
N GLY A 626 -7.13 -9.28 17.06
CA GLY A 626 -7.20 -9.12 18.50
C GLY A 626 -6.22 -10.00 19.27
N PRO A 627 -6.11 -9.77 20.60
CA PRO A 627 -5.37 -10.67 21.47
C PRO A 627 -5.84 -12.12 21.37
N ILE A 628 -4.88 -13.03 21.33
CA ILE A 628 -5.10 -14.47 21.42
C ILE A 628 -4.70 -14.93 22.81
N THR A 629 -5.48 -15.84 23.39
CA THR A 629 -5.22 -16.45 24.69
C THR A 629 -5.24 -17.96 24.53
N ALA A 630 -4.25 -18.65 25.10
CA ALA A 630 -4.29 -20.10 25.22
C ALA A 630 -4.53 -20.51 26.68
N PHE A 631 -5.28 -21.59 26.86
CA PHE A 631 -5.41 -22.31 28.13
C PHE A 631 -4.92 -23.73 27.90
N LYS A 632 -4.06 -24.25 28.77
CA LYS A 632 -3.58 -25.63 28.70
C LYS A 632 -3.76 -26.32 30.06
N GLY A 633 -4.85 -27.06 30.18
CA GLY A 633 -5.09 -27.98 31.29
C GLY A 633 -4.32 -29.30 31.11
N THR A 634 -4.64 -30.29 31.95
CA THR A 634 -3.97 -31.60 31.95
C THR A 634 -4.16 -32.37 30.64
N SER A 635 -5.37 -32.37 30.09
CA SER A 635 -5.75 -33.09 28.86
C SER A 635 -6.35 -32.20 27.78
N SER A 636 -6.60 -30.93 28.09
CA SER A 636 -7.34 -30.01 27.23
C SER A 636 -6.52 -28.77 26.97
N THR A 637 -6.40 -28.39 25.69
CA THR A 637 -5.76 -27.16 25.26
C THR A 637 -6.72 -26.37 24.40
N PHE A 638 -7.02 -25.15 24.84
CA PHE A 638 -7.96 -24.26 24.18
C PHE A 638 -7.26 -22.98 23.72
N VAL A 639 -7.72 -22.43 22.60
CA VAL A 639 -7.28 -21.14 22.07
C VAL A 639 -8.50 -20.25 21.89
N TYR A 640 -8.42 -19.04 22.41
CA TYR A 640 -9.46 -18.02 22.34
C TYR A 640 -8.94 -16.85 21.52
N ALA A 641 -9.69 -16.46 20.49
CA ALA A 641 -9.30 -15.40 19.58
C ALA A 641 -10.37 -14.29 19.56
N SER A 642 -9.92 -13.08 19.85
CA SER A 642 -10.71 -11.85 19.75
C SER A 642 -10.39 -11.10 18.45
N MET A 643 -11.18 -10.08 18.12
CA MET A 643 -11.14 -9.44 16.80
C MET A 643 -10.71 -7.97 16.81
N ARG A 644 -10.69 -7.28 17.96
CA ARG A 644 -10.55 -5.80 18.02
C ARG A 644 -11.54 -5.14 17.06
N ARG A 645 -11.08 -4.18 16.22
CA ARG A 645 -11.86 -3.53 15.15
C ARG A 645 -12.42 -4.52 14.11
N GLY A 646 -11.96 -5.76 14.09
CA GLY A 646 -12.44 -6.80 13.20
C GLY A 646 -13.90 -7.19 13.42
N GLY A 647 -14.40 -7.12 14.67
CA GLY A 647 -15.77 -7.51 15.00
C GLY A 647 -16.07 -7.58 16.50
N ARG A 648 -17.33 -7.93 16.81
CA ARG A 648 -17.90 -8.03 18.17
C ARG A 648 -17.97 -9.48 18.66
N SER A 649 -17.19 -10.38 18.05
CA SER A 649 -17.19 -11.81 18.39
C SER A 649 -15.89 -12.24 19.07
N ILE A 650 -15.98 -13.35 19.79
CA ILE A 650 -14.85 -14.12 20.30
C ILE A 650 -15.05 -15.58 19.89
N TYR A 651 -13.98 -16.22 19.44
CA TYR A 651 -13.97 -17.62 19.02
C TYR A 651 -13.16 -18.48 19.97
N GLY A 652 -13.71 -19.63 20.36
CA GLY A 652 -13.03 -20.65 21.14
C GLY A 652 -12.75 -21.91 20.31
N PHE A 653 -11.50 -22.36 20.30
CA PHE A 653 -11.06 -23.55 19.59
C PHE A 653 -10.47 -24.57 20.57
N ASP A 654 -10.83 -25.83 20.39
CA ASP A 654 -10.14 -26.96 20.99
C ASP A 654 -9.02 -27.41 20.04
N VAL A 655 -7.81 -27.31 20.54
CA VAL A 655 -6.57 -27.63 19.82
C VAL A 655 -5.81 -28.75 20.53
N SER A 656 -6.46 -29.49 21.43
CA SER A 656 -5.86 -30.61 22.18
C SER A 656 -5.29 -31.69 21.26
N ASN A 657 -5.86 -31.82 20.05
CA ASN A 657 -5.43 -32.77 19.03
C ASN A 657 -4.28 -32.26 18.14
N SER A 658 -3.61 -31.17 18.49
CA SER A 658 -2.55 -30.56 17.65
C SER A 658 -1.40 -31.51 17.27
N LEU A 659 -1.21 -32.62 18.00
CA LEU A 659 -0.23 -33.66 17.64
C LEU A 659 -0.83 -34.85 16.89
N SER A 660 -2.04 -35.28 17.27
CA SER A 660 -2.68 -36.48 16.71
C SER A 660 -3.44 -36.20 15.41
N ASN A 661 -3.99 -35.00 15.27
CA ASN A 661 -4.66 -34.52 14.06
C ASN A 661 -4.43 -33.00 13.89
N PRO A 662 -3.19 -32.59 13.56
CA PRO A 662 -2.79 -31.18 13.54
C PRO A 662 -3.62 -30.29 12.61
N THR A 663 -4.25 -30.86 11.58
CA THR A 663 -4.96 -30.14 10.53
C THR A 663 -6.46 -29.98 10.78
N SER A 664 -6.99 -30.46 11.90
CA SER A 664 -8.43 -30.47 12.17
C SER A 664 -8.75 -30.11 13.62
N PRO A 665 -8.59 -28.82 14.00
CA PRO A 665 -9.07 -28.35 15.29
C PRO A 665 -10.59 -28.50 15.40
N VAL A 666 -11.14 -28.27 16.59
CA VAL A 666 -12.60 -28.26 16.80
C VAL A 666 -13.03 -26.86 17.26
N LEU A 667 -14.04 -26.28 16.60
CA LEU A 667 -14.69 -25.07 17.11
C LEU A 667 -15.51 -25.46 18.34
N LYS A 668 -15.25 -24.80 19.47
CA LYS A 668 -16.03 -25.00 20.70
C LYS A 668 -17.28 -24.14 20.66
N TRP A 669 -17.08 -22.86 20.40
CA TRP A 669 -18.12 -21.86 20.42
C TRP A 669 -17.66 -20.58 19.72
N ARG A 670 -18.66 -19.79 19.32
CA ARG A 670 -18.54 -18.37 18.98
C ARG A 670 -19.51 -17.63 19.90
N ILE A 671 -19.05 -16.55 20.50
CA ILE A 671 -19.87 -15.70 21.38
C ILE A 671 -19.74 -14.24 20.98
N GLY A 672 -20.72 -13.43 21.36
CA GLY A 672 -20.74 -11.99 21.11
C GLY A 672 -21.85 -11.62 20.12
N CYS A 673 -21.58 -10.73 19.14
CA CYS A 673 -22.56 -10.36 18.11
C CYS A 673 -22.00 -10.54 16.70
N ALA A 674 -22.78 -11.17 15.81
CA ALA A 674 -22.30 -11.53 14.47
C ALA A 674 -22.21 -10.35 13.49
N SER A 675 -22.78 -9.20 13.84
CA SER A 675 -22.78 -8.00 13.02
C SER A 675 -22.75 -6.73 13.90
N GLY A 676 -22.84 -5.57 13.27
CA GLY A 676 -23.00 -4.30 13.98
C GLY A 676 -24.35 -4.17 14.73
N SER A 677 -25.39 -4.91 14.33
CA SER A 677 -26.68 -4.92 15.05
C SER A 677 -26.72 -5.93 16.19
N ASP A 678 -27.65 -5.72 17.13
CA ASP A 678 -27.86 -6.63 18.26
C ASP A 678 -28.81 -7.80 17.94
N THR A 679 -29.20 -7.98 16.68
CA THR A 679 -30.22 -8.97 16.27
C THR A 679 -29.72 -10.41 16.28
N ASP A 680 -28.40 -10.60 16.27
CA ASP A 680 -27.75 -11.92 16.28
C ASP A 680 -26.59 -11.92 17.29
N CYS A 681 -26.94 -11.64 18.54
CA CYS A 681 -26.04 -11.74 19.68
C CYS A 681 -26.29 -13.02 20.47
N SER A 682 -25.24 -13.54 21.10
CA SER A 682 -25.36 -14.56 22.14
C SER A 682 -26.19 -14.03 23.31
N ALA A 683 -26.85 -14.96 24.02
CA ALA A 683 -27.60 -14.64 25.23
C ALA A 683 -26.73 -13.84 26.22
N ASP A 684 -27.33 -12.79 26.80
CA ASP A 684 -26.69 -11.88 27.77
C ASP A 684 -25.47 -11.08 27.26
N MET A 685 -25.26 -11.01 25.93
CA MET A 685 -24.10 -10.32 25.34
C MET A 685 -24.47 -9.17 24.37
N ALA A 686 -25.71 -8.68 24.38
CA ALA A 686 -26.10 -7.53 23.55
C ALA A 686 -25.30 -6.25 23.85
N GLY A 687 -24.71 -6.14 25.05
CA GLY A 687 -23.83 -5.05 25.47
C GLY A 687 -22.37 -5.18 25.01
N ILE A 688 -21.98 -6.28 24.35
CA ILE A 688 -20.58 -6.47 23.93
C ILE A 688 -20.22 -5.50 22.79
N GLY A 689 -19.07 -4.84 22.90
CA GLY A 689 -18.50 -4.01 21.84
C GLY A 689 -17.56 -4.82 20.94
N GLN A 690 -16.73 -4.10 20.20
CA GLN A 690 -15.55 -4.66 19.55
C GLN A 690 -14.67 -5.36 20.60
N THR A 691 -14.06 -6.50 20.29
CA THR A 691 -13.41 -7.34 21.30
C THR A 691 -11.91 -7.03 21.43
N TRP A 692 -11.56 -6.02 22.25
CA TRP A 692 -10.18 -5.54 22.41
C TRP A 692 -9.41 -6.19 23.56
N SER A 693 -10.12 -6.68 24.57
CA SER A 693 -9.55 -7.26 25.77
C SER A 693 -8.99 -8.66 25.54
N SER A 694 -7.81 -8.95 26.11
CA SER A 694 -7.34 -10.33 26.22
C SER A 694 -8.16 -11.09 27.25
N LEU A 695 -8.60 -12.30 26.93
CA LEU A 695 -9.31 -13.15 27.88
C LEU A 695 -8.35 -13.67 28.96
N LYS A 696 -8.79 -13.67 30.21
CA LYS A 696 -7.98 -14.17 31.33
C LYS A 696 -8.60 -15.46 31.88
N PRO A 697 -7.93 -16.62 31.72
CA PRO A 697 -8.40 -17.86 32.31
C PRO A 697 -8.18 -17.86 33.82
N PHE A 698 -9.16 -18.35 34.58
CA PHE A 698 -9.06 -18.55 36.01
C PHE A 698 -9.99 -19.67 36.48
N THR A 699 -9.85 -20.10 37.73
CA THR A 699 -10.74 -21.08 38.38
C THR A 699 -11.21 -20.53 39.72
N THR A 700 -12.40 -20.92 40.16
CA THR A 700 -12.93 -20.56 41.49
C THR A 700 -13.66 -21.75 42.10
N ALA A 701 -13.52 -21.96 43.41
CA ALA A 701 -14.17 -23.06 44.12
C ALA A 701 -15.70 -23.03 43.98
N GLY A 702 -16.29 -21.85 43.77
CA GLY A 702 -17.74 -21.65 43.60
C GLY A 702 -18.29 -22.06 42.23
N TYR A 703 -17.46 -22.50 41.28
CA TYR A 703 -17.90 -22.93 39.96
C TYR A 703 -17.23 -24.23 39.55
N GLY A 704 -18.02 -25.24 39.15
CA GLY A 704 -17.51 -26.55 38.76
C GLY A 704 -16.57 -27.16 39.80
N SER A 705 -16.81 -26.95 41.10
CA SER A 705 -15.96 -27.37 42.22
C SER A 705 -14.49 -26.93 42.11
N GLY A 706 -14.21 -25.81 41.44
CA GLY A 706 -12.85 -25.32 41.21
C GLY A 706 -12.08 -25.98 40.09
N THR A 707 -12.69 -26.93 39.36
CA THR A 707 -12.01 -27.66 38.27
C THR A 707 -12.34 -27.12 36.88
N THR A 708 -13.43 -26.37 36.75
CA THR A 708 -13.84 -25.81 35.45
C THR A 708 -13.20 -24.45 35.23
N PRO A 709 -12.42 -24.27 34.15
CA PRO A 709 -11.86 -22.96 33.81
C PRO A 709 -12.97 -21.99 33.39
N LEU A 710 -12.86 -20.77 33.90
CA LEU A 710 -13.65 -19.60 33.51
C LEU A 710 -12.75 -18.63 32.73
N LEU A 711 -13.35 -17.73 31.96
CA LEU A 711 -12.67 -16.60 31.32
C LEU A 711 -13.30 -15.30 31.80
N ILE A 712 -12.47 -14.31 32.17
CA ILE A 712 -12.89 -12.94 32.46
C ILE A 712 -12.28 -11.96 31.45
N PHE A 713 -13.07 -11.01 30.96
CA PHE A 713 -12.65 -10.00 29.99
C PHE A 713 -13.56 -8.76 30.00
N GLY A 714 -13.02 -7.61 29.57
CA GLY A 714 -13.79 -6.39 29.35
C GLY A 714 -14.70 -6.50 28.13
N GLY A 715 -15.86 -5.86 28.21
CA GLY A 715 -16.94 -5.90 27.24
C GLY A 715 -16.58 -5.24 25.93
N GLY A 716 -15.51 -4.44 25.90
CA GLY A 716 -14.88 -3.97 24.68
C GLY A 716 -15.12 -2.49 24.38
N TYR A 717 -15.08 -2.15 23.11
CA TYR A 717 -15.10 -0.77 22.61
C TYR A 717 -16.28 -0.53 21.66
N ASP A 718 -16.92 0.63 21.75
CA ASP A 718 -17.93 1.06 20.79
C ASP A 718 -17.34 2.12 19.85
N SER A 719 -17.67 2.04 18.57
CA SER A 719 -17.30 3.05 17.57
C SER A 719 -17.80 4.46 17.89
N CYS A 720 -18.78 4.64 18.78
CA CYS A 720 -19.18 5.98 19.24
C CYS A 720 -18.04 6.73 19.97
N GLU A 721 -17.07 5.99 20.52
CA GLU A 721 -15.87 6.54 21.15
C GLU A 721 -14.86 7.06 20.11
N ASP A 722 -14.98 6.67 18.83
CA ASP A 722 -14.11 7.17 17.74
C ASP A 722 -14.52 8.60 17.29
N TYR A 723 -15.57 9.19 17.87
CA TYR A 723 -16.06 10.52 17.50
C TYR A 723 -15.22 11.64 18.10
N ASP A 724 -14.49 12.38 17.27
CA ASP A 724 -13.75 13.59 17.68
C ASP A 724 -14.18 14.77 16.81
N THR A 725 -15.32 15.39 17.14
CA THR A 725 -15.86 16.54 16.39
C THR A 725 -16.46 17.59 17.32
N SER A 726 -16.28 18.86 16.98
CA SER A 726 -16.88 20.00 17.71
C SER A 726 -16.49 20.09 19.19
N GLY A 727 -15.30 19.60 19.56
CA GLY A 727 -14.80 19.58 20.93
C GLY A 727 -15.37 18.47 21.81
N ALA A 728 -16.20 17.58 21.26
CA ALA A 728 -16.60 16.33 21.90
C ALA A 728 -15.65 15.21 21.45
N ASN A 729 -15.21 14.41 22.42
CA ASN A 729 -14.26 13.31 22.25
C ASN A 729 -14.92 11.92 22.19
N ASN A 730 -16.26 11.87 22.19
CA ASN A 730 -17.09 10.73 21.81
C ASN A 730 -18.52 11.23 21.49
N ASN A 731 -19.36 10.39 20.90
CA ASN A 731 -20.80 10.62 20.73
C ASN A 731 -21.64 9.49 21.31
N CYS A 732 -21.13 8.83 22.36
CA CYS A 732 -21.78 7.69 22.99
C CYS A 732 -23.07 8.06 23.70
N THR A 733 -24.02 7.13 23.69
CA THR A 733 -25.33 7.25 24.34
C THR A 733 -25.51 6.12 25.35
N GLY A 734 -26.61 6.11 26.11
CA GLY A 734 -26.95 4.99 27.00
C GLY A 734 -27.22 3.65 26.29
N SER A 735 -27.17 3.59 24.95
CA SER A 735 -27.19 2.33 24.19
C SER A 735 -25.80 1.89 23.72
N SER A 736 -24.74 2.60 24.15
CA SER A 736 -23.35 2.30 23.83
C SER A 736 -22.96 0.89 24.27
N LYS A 737 -21.92 0.34 23.65
CA LYS A 737 -21.41 -1.00 23.92
C LYS A 737 -20.10 -0.95 24.68
N GLY A 738 -19.71 -2.08 25.23
CA GLY A 738 -18.37 -2.26 25.80
C GLY A 738 -18.25 -2.03 27.31
N HIS A 739 -19.25 -1.43 27.95
CA HIS A 739 -19.27 -1.09 29.39
C HIS A 739 -19.55 -2.28 30.32
N TYR A 740 -19.26 -3.51 29.89
CA TYR A 740 -19.46 -4.72 30.69
C TYR A 740 -18.13 -5.33 31.12
N VAL A 741 -18.13 -6.13 32.18
CA VAL A 741 -17.13 -7.19 32.39
C VAL A 741 -17.84 -8.52 32.32
N TYR A 742 -17.41 -9.39 31.43
CA TYR A 742 -17.99 -10.72 31.26
C TYR A 742 -17.14 -11.78 31.93
N VAL A 743 -17.83 -12.69 32.61
CA VAL A 743 -17.29 -13.97 33.08
C VAL A 743 -18.05 -15.08 32.38
N ILE A 744 -17.33 -15.93 31.66
CA ILE A 744 -17.92 -17.03 30.88
C ILE A 744 -17.28 -18.37 31.27
N ASP A 745 -18.00 -19.46 31.01
CA ASP A 745 -17.43 -20.80 31.02
C ASP A 745 -16.45 -20.95 29.84
N ALA A 746 -15.20 -21.34 30.12
CA ALA A 746 -14.16 -21.38 29.10
C ALA A 746 -14.35 -22.52 28.08
N ASN A 747 -15.09 -23.57 28.45
CA ASN A 747 -15.39 -24.71 27.61
C ASN A 747 -16.68 -24.52 26.79
N LEU A 748 -17.70 -23.89 27.36
CA LEU A 748 -19.03 -23.74 26.76
C LEU A 748 -19.27 -22.37 26.12
N GLY A 749 -18.52 -21.33 26.53
CA GLY A 749 -18.74 -19.95 26.09
C GLY A 749 -19.96 -19.28 26.74
N THR A 750 -20.70 -19.99 27.58
CA THR A 750 -21.90 -19.48 28.24
C THR A 750 -21.55 -18.41 29.27
N VAL A 751 -22.29 -17.30 29.28
CA VAL A 751 -22.16 -16.26 30.30
C VAL A 751 -22.54 -16.82 31.67
N VAL A 752 -21.60 -16.75 32.61
CA VAL A 752 -21.81 -17.08 34.02
C VAL A 752 -22.19 -15.82 34.80
N LYS A 753 -21.56 -14.69 34.46
CA LYS A 753 -21.87 -13.39 35.04
C LYS A 753 -21.50 -12.27 34.07
N ALA A 754 -22.36 -11.26 33.97
CA ALA A 754 -22.05 -9.98 33.35
C ALA A 754 -22.15 -8.90 34.43
N PHE A 755 -21.15 -8.04 34.50
CA PHE A 755 -21.12 -6.87 35.37
C PHE A 755 -21.27 -5.63 34.50
N ASP A 756 -22.39 -4.95 34.63
CA ASP A 756 -22.65 -3.67 33.97
C ASP A 756 -21.95 -2.54 34.75
N LEU A 757 -21.16 -1.73 34.06
CA LEU A 757 -20.39 -0.61 34.64
C LEU A 757 -21.06 0.76 34.42
N ASP A 758 -22.24 0.82 33.78
CA ASP A 758 -22.94 2.02 33.28
C ASP A 758 -23.53 2.94 34.37
N ALA A 759 -23.00 2.90 35.60
CA ALA A 759 -23.35 3.82 36.69
C ALA A 759 -22.18 4.69 37.18
N ALA A 760 -20.93 4.43 36.76
CA ALA A 760 -19.77 5.07 37.40
C ALA A 760 -18.76 5.77 36.47
N LEU A 761 -18.60 5.35 35.22
CA LEU A 761 -17.49 5.82 34.38
C LEU A 761 -17.93 5.80 32.92
N GLY A 762 -18.21 6.95 32.32
CA GLY A 762 -18.54 7.07 30.88
C GLY A 762 -17.32 6.80 29.98
N ALA A 763 -16.75 5.58 30.06
CA ALA A 763 -15.67 5.09 29.24
C ALA A 763 -15.76 3.57 29.09
N SER A 764 -15.52 3.08 27.87
CA SER A 764 -15.27 1.66 27.55
C SER A 764 -14.26 0.97 28.51
N ALA A 765 -14.48 -0.32 28.80
CA ALA A 765 -13.76 -1.11 29.80
C ALA A 765 -12.78 -2.15 29.23
#